data_AF-A0A9D5YRG1-F1
#
_entry.id   AF-A0A9D5YRG1-F1
#
_cell.length_a   1.000
_cell.length_b   1.000
_cell.length_c   1.000
_cell.angle_alpha   90.00
_cell.angle_beta   90.00
_cell.angle_gamma   90.00
#
_symmetry.space_group_name_H-M   'P 1'
#
loop_
_entity.id
_entity.type
_entity.pdbx_description
1 polymer ?
#
loop_
_entity_poly.entity_id
_entity_poly.type
_entity_poly.pdbx_seq_one_letter_code
_entity_poly.pdbx_strand_id
1 'polypeptide(L)'
;MKKLLSLILSILMLLTMVTPAFAADTAGYKVYTNAEYVALNLETPLIVYFADTALVNQGITVEKRLDTTPQKYLFKTADTTDTKEYVLLKSVNAKEGDGYFVLVNEKTDHSGNTPYNTVADKYIFDVADTGSVAYKMNQDSYINQYFPLMKNYINTHRWYTEPRSDAKEDVYSTDAKIALPSLTEYAQNYDRIGVKFDAGTQWRLRTPHNQNKTAWCFLSNSKKIDAGSAVTSTYTARYNRPCFYLNENFFKEVKLDMTYLTTEDSEAAKIIKNIASTEEGLAALNDVYTAEELIEIGIAAGNVEITSATITGTGECDKTLVANVTTNNAATTTEYEWIKVAADGTETILDSVVNSYKVKFADLGASIKCFVKVYEGETLSHSAYTNTVVTEAKPTFPSYTSVTLTGTAADGVKNTPEQYKFSVDGREMILLKSVNANADDGQFVTLEVPVSDTSIVYYDVADATEFNALTKVIYDPEDSKSMAYDVNKTSFWDKETKSNTAMDKTAKVIPDSVRPYLNTHRWWNEGINNTELGYTQDAWATESKAAILSYTEYRENIDRIGYVDENGCAMLTRTARYDSTSVSATATNPQVAAIGSSEYAAGTTKYRFTQIGVTAGKETTYLYWHSKPVSFYLNPDFFANVAVDFTEENTEVIAILREKLAGKTKVELIDMGYSYSDIKILFPALVSDINDVEMYDFTATAGENGNYTITYMCENTTDSDITFKPLAAAYADLALVDSYLATEDITLKPGEPKMASFTVNIGTKTASDILIKTFVWNIEEVMPIAPCADVYLATLGNEP
;
A
#
# COMPACT_ATOMS: atom_id res chain seq x y z
N MET A 1 34.17 -4.02 6.51
CA MET A 1 33.09 -3.14 7.00
C MET A 1 33.52 -1.71 7.30
N LYS A 2 34.55 -1.43 8.13
CA LYS A 2 34.95 -0.04 8.46
C LYS A 2 35.32 0.85 7.26
N LYS A 3 35.95 0.30 6.21
CA LYS A 3 36.27 1.03 4.97
C LYS A 3 35.05 1.30 4.07
N LEU A 4 34.02 0.46 4.16
CA LEU A 4 32.76 0.64 3.42
C LEU A 4 31.87 1.67 4.13
N LEU A 5 31.80 1.63 5.46
CA LEU A 5 31.13 2.67 6.26
C LEU A 5 31.79 4.04 6.07
N SER A 6 33.12 4.12 6.04
CA SER A 6 33.82 5.39 5.82
C SER A 6 33.59 5.94 4.40
N LEU A 7 33.47 5.08 3.39
CA LEU A 7 33.17 5.50 2.03
C LEU A 7 31.72 5.98 1.89
N ILE A 8 30.77 5.29 2.53
CA ILE A 8 29.36 5.68 2.59
C ILE A 8 29.19 7.00 3.37
N LEU A 9 29.92 7.20 4.47
CA LEU A 9 29.89 8.45 5.23
C LEU A 9 30.50 9.62 4.43
N SER A 10 31.57 9.38 3.67
CA SER A 10 32.14 10.38 2.75
C SER A 10 31.20 10.71 1.58
N ILE A 11 30.48 9.71 1.05
CA ILE A 11 29.48 9.90 0.00
C ILE A 11 28.23 10.63 0.56
N LEU A 12 27.81 10.35 1.80
CA LEU A 12 26.75 11.10 2.47
C LEU A 12 27.14 12.56 2.74
N MET A 13 28.38 12.81 3.18
CA MET A 13 28.89 14.18 3.37
C MET A 13 29.01 14.95 2.04
N LEU A 14 29.26 14.26 0.92
CA LEU A 14 29.21 14.84 -0.44
C LEU A 14 27.78 15.09 -0.93
N LEU A 15 26.78 14.33 -0.45
CA LEU A 15 25.37 14.51 -0.77
C LEU A 15 24.67 15.57 0.09
N THR A 16 25.16 15.86 1.31
CA THR A 16 24.65 16.94 2.16
C THR A 16 25.17 18.34 1.80
N MET A 17 26.06 18.45 0.80
CA MET A 17 26.52 19.73 0.25
C MET A 17 25.95 20.02 -1.14
N VAL A 18 24.77 19.48 -1.48
CA VAL A 18 24.03 19.95 -2.66
C VAL A 18 23.28 21.23 -2.26
N THR A 19 24.00 22.33 -2.06
CA THR A 19 23.45 23.60 -2.52
C THR A 19 23.20 23.42 -4.01
N PRO A 20 21.99 23.69 -4.55
CA PRO A 20 21.81 23.71 -5.99
C PRO A 20 22.79 24.74 -6.54
N ALA A 21 23.87 24.25 -7.14
CA ALA A 21 24.77 25.06 -7.95
C ALA A 21 23.94 25.50 -9.15
N PHE A 22 23.39 26.72 -9.08
CA PHE A 22 22.89 27.37 -10.27
C PHE A 22 24.05 27.47 -11.27
N ALA A 23 23.76 27.10 -12.51
CA ALA A 23 24.60 27.48 -13.63
C ALA A 23 24.85 28.99 -13.53
N ALA A 24 26.10 29.40 -13.79
CA ALA A 24 26.56 30.77 -13.66
C ALA A 24 25.83 31.72 -14.62
N ASP A 25 24.65 32.18 -14.21
CA ASP A 25 24.04 33.39 -14.73
C ASP A 25 24.50 34.55 -13.84
N THR A 26 24.84 35.67 -14.47
CA THR A 26 25.40 36.87 -13.82
C THR A 26 24.39 37.57 -12.87
N ALA A 27 23.20 36.99 -12.69
CA ALA A 27 22.07 37.52 -11.94
C ALA A 27 21.84 36.70 -10.66
N GLY A 28 21.59 37.35 -9.53
CA GLY A 28 21.33 36.69 -8.24
C GLY A 28 19.87 36.24 -8.04
N TYR A 29 19.09 36.15 -9.12
CA TYR A 29 17.69 35.76 -9.12
C TYR A 29 17.38 34.81 -10.29
N LYS A 30 16.32 34.01 -10.14
CA LYS A 30 15.78 33.13 -11.19
C LYS A 30 14.41 33.60 -11.62
N VAL A 31 14.23 33.88 -12.91
CA VAL A 31 12.93 34.10 -13.55
C VAL A 31 12.34 32.76 -13.96
N TYR A 32 11.03 32.59 -13.80
CA TYR A 32 10.31 31.35 -14.15
C TYR A 32 9.37 31.59 -15.32
N THR A 33 9.46 30.78 -16.36
CA THR A 33 8.37 30.73 -17.35
C THR A 33 7.06 30.28 -16.68
N ASN A 34 5.92 30.56 -17.31
CA ASN A 34 4.62 30.13 -16.75
C ASN A 34 4.56 28.60 -16.49
N ALA A 35 5.16 27.79 -17.36
CA ALA A 35 5.22 26.34 -17.17
C ALA A 35 6.09 25.95 -15.97
N GLU A 36 7.26 26.59 -15.81
CA GLU A 36 8.12 26.35 -14.65
C GLU A 36 7.46 26.81 -13.34
N TYR A 37 6.79 27.96 -13.35
CA TYR A 37 6.04 28.45 -12.19
C TYR A 37 4.94 27.48 -11.77
N VAL A 38 4.13 26.99 -12.72
CA VAL A 38 3.12 25.95 -12.44
C VAL A 38 3.78 24.69 -11.88
N ALA A 39 4.94 24.30 -12.41
CA ALA A 39 5.69 23.13 -11.95
C ALA A 39 6.31 23.31 -10.54
N LEU A 40 6.45 24.54 -10.03
CA LEU A 40 6.87 24.76 -8.64
C LEU A 40 5.84 24.26 -7.62
N ASN A 41 4.56 24.19 -8.02
CA ASN A 41 3.46 23.72 -7.18
C ASN A 41 3.47 24.34 -5.77
N LEU A 42 3.59 25.66 -5.71
CA LEU A 42 3.67 26.41 -4.45
C LEU A 42 2.39 26.22 -3.63
N GLU A 43 2.56 25.90 -2.34
CA GLU A 43 1.44 25.72 -1.39
C GLU A 43 0.56 26.98 -1.30
N THR A 44 1.20 28.15 -1.28
CA THR A 44 0.52 29.44 -1.40
C THR A 44 0.79 30.04 -2.78
N PRO A 45 -0.19 30.03 -3.70
CA PRO A 45 -0.05 30.70 -4.99
C PRO A 45 0.26 32.18 -4.83
N LEU A 46 1.15 32.69 -5.68
CA LEU A 46 1.51 34.11 -5.68
C LEU A 46 0.34 34.97 -6.13
N ILE A 47 0.15 36.09 -5.44
CA ILE A 47 -0.92 37.04 -5.75
C ILE A 47 -0.59 37.78 -7.04
N VAL A 48 -1.41 37.56 -8.07
CA VAL A 48 -1.37 38.34 -9.31
C VAL A 48 -2.37 39.52 -9.16
N TYR A 49 -2.15 40.67 -9.80
CA TYR A 49 -3.00 41.91 -9.82
C TYR A 49 -2.59 43.09 -8.90
N PHE A 50 -3.20 44.26 -9.15
CA PHE A 50 -2.98 45.55 -8.46
C PHE A 50 -3.03 45.41 -6.92
N ALA A 51 -2.02 45.89 -6.19
CA ALA A 51 -1.81 45.52 -4.79
C ALA A 51 -3.04 45.67 -3.88
N ASP A 52 -3.66 46.86 -3.83
CA ASP A 52 -4.80 47.10 -2.94
C ASP A 52 -6.05 46.29 -3.38
N THR A 53 -6.32 46.25 -4.69
CA THR A 53 -7.43 45.48 -5.27
C THR A 53 -7.25 43.99 -5.09
N ALA A 54 -6.02 43.47 -5.21
CA ALA A 54 -5.72 42.06 -5.07
C ALA A 54 -5.97 41.57 -3.64
N LEU A 55 -5.59 42.38 -2.64
CA LEU A 55 -5.94 42.10 -1.24
C LEU A 55 -7.45 42.18 -1.00
N VAL A 56 -8.14 43.18 -1.56
CA VAL A 56 -9.61 43.29 -1.45
C VAL A 56 -10.31 42.09 -2.08
N ASN A 57 -9.83 41.58 -3.21
CA ASN A 57 -10.36 40.37 -3.87
C ASN A 57 -10.17 39.11 -3.01
N GLN A 58 -9.18 39.09 -2.12
CA GLN A 58 -9.02 38.05 -1.09
C GLN A 58 -9.80 38.35 0.19
N GLY A 59 -10.67 39.36 0.18
CA GLY A 59 -11.47 39.77 1.32
C GLY A 59 -10.71 40.55 2.39
N ILE A 60 -9.49 41.03 2.10
CA ILE A 60 -8.62 41.81 3.00
C ILE A 60 -8.79 43.30 2.69
N THR A 61 -9.92 43.85 3.14
CA THR A 61 -10.23 45.29 3.01
C THR A 61 -9.38 46.12 3.96
N VAL A 62 -9.31 47.44 3.71
CA VAL A 62 -8.54 48.41 4.51
C VAL A 62 -8.90 48.35 6.00
N GLU A 63 -10.18 48.10 6.31
CA GLU A 63 -10.71 48.02 7.68
C GLU A 63 -10.21 46.78 8.43
N LYS A 64 -9.93 45.67 7.72
CA LYS A 64 -9.40 44.44 8.31
C LYS A 64 -7.89 44.50 8.57
N ARG A 65 -7.20 45.48 8.00
CA ARG A 65 -5.75 45.64 8.19
C ARG A 65 -5.48 46.26 9.55
N LEU A 66 -4.56 45.65 10.29
CA LEU A 66 -4.26 46.06 11.65
C LEU A 66 -3.51 47.40 11.66
N ASP A 67 -3.87 48.26 12.61
CA ASP A 67 -3.06 49.44 12.90
C ASP A 67 -1.74 49.00 13.53
N THR A 68 -1.82 48.27 14.65
CA THR A 68 -0.68 47.79 15.42
C THR A 68 -0.59 46.26 15.38
N THR A 69 0.63 45.74 15.47
CA THR A 69 0.86 44.30 15.59
C THR A 69 0.33 43.78 16.94
N PRO A 70 -0.46 42.69 16.98
CA PRO A 70 -0.91 42.10 18.23
C PRO A 70 0.26 41.58 19.09
N GLN A 71 0.23 41.86 20.40
CA GLN A 71 1.33 41.56 21.32
C GLN A 71 1.70 40.08 21.38
N LYS A 72 0.73 39.17 21.25
CA LYS A 72 0.96 37.72 21.25
C LYS A 72 1.84 37.19 20.10
N TYR A 73 2.04 37.98 19.05
CA TYR A 73 2.93 37.65 17.93
C TYR A 73 4.30 38.31 18.05
N LEU A 74 4.50 39.15 19.07
CA LEU A 74 5.74 39.89 19.27
C LEU A 74 6.72 39.11 20.13
N PHE A 75 8.00 39.31 19.83
CA PHE A 75 9.09 38.92 20.73
C PHE A 75 10.25 39.90 20.65
N LYS A 76 11.07 39.87 21.68
CA LYS A 76 12.27 40.69 21.83
C LYS A 76 13.35 39.90 22.55
N THR A 77 14.62 40.15 22.23
CA THR A 77 15.74 39.59 22.99
C THR A 77 15.87 40.29 24.34
N ALA A 78 16.23 39.55 25.39
CA ALA A 78 16.52 40.13 26.70
C ALA A 78 17.82 40.98 26.69
N ASP A 79 18.67 40.78 25.69
CA ASP A 79 19.93 41.49 25.52
C ASP A 79 19.70 42.91 24.93
N THR A 80 20.32 43.91 25.57
CA THR A 80 20.18 45.33 25.22
C THR A 80 20.92 45.77 23.94
N THR A 81 21.79 44.92 23.38
CA THR A 81 22.50 45.18 22.12
C THR A 81 21.60 45.08 20.90
N ASP A 82 20.47 44.39 21.01
CA ASP A 82 19.39 44.45 20.03
C ASP A 82 18.09 44.93 20.68
N THR A 83 17.74 46.20 20.45
CA THR A 83 16.57 46.82 21.07
C THR A 83 15.27 46.61 20.29
N LYS A 84 15.33 45.98 19.11
CA LYS A 84 14.20 45.88 18.19
C LYS A 84 13.18 44.86 18.66
N GLU A 85 11.93 45.12 18.29
CA GLU A 85 10.85 44.14 18.40
C GLU A 85 10.67 43.40 17.07
N TYR A 86 10.26 42.14 17.15
CA TYR A 86 10.10 41.24 16.02
C TYR A 86 8.72 40.59 16.05
N VAL A 87 8.21 40.25 14.86
CA VAL A 87 6.90 39.62 14.67
C VAL A 87 7.10 38.19 14.16
N LEU A 88 6.49 37.22 14.83
CA LEU A 88 6.40 35.83 14.36
C LEU A 88 5.27 35.67 13.35
N LEU A 89 5.64 35.31 12.12
CA LEU A 89 4.74 35.15 10.99
C LEU A 89 4.49 33.67 10.69
N LYS A 90 3.38 33.39 10.01
CA LYS A 90 3.14 32.11 9.33
C LYS A 90 4.08 32.04 8.13
N SER A 91 4.86 30.98 8.04
CA SER A 91 5.73 30.70 6.89
C SER A 91 4.91 30.64 5.60
N VAL A 92 5.51 31.09 4.49
CA VAL A 92 4.85 31.12 3.18
C VAL A 92 5.81 30.54 2.15
N ASN A 93 5.42 29.44 1.52
CA ASN A 93 6.23 28.70 0.54
C ASN A 93 7.63 28.31 1.06
N ALA A 94 7.72 28.07 2.37
CA ALA A 94 8.92 27.58 3.05
C ALA A 94 8.94 26.05 3.07
N LYS A 95 10.14 25.47 3.08
CA LYS A 95 10.36 24.04 3.22
C LYS A 95 10.65 23.68 4.67
N GLU A 96 10.56 22.39 4.97
CA GLU A 96 11.07 21.85 6.22
C GLU A 96 12.55 22.24 6.39
N GLY A 97 12.89 22.78 7.56
CA GLY A 97 14.23 23.28 7.88
C GLY A 97 14.52 24.75 7.54
N ASP A 98 13.61 25.48 6.85
CA ASP A 98 13.80 26.92 6.60
C ASP A 98 13.80 27.74 7.90
N GLY A 99 13.08 27.28 8.93
CA GLY A 99 13.02 27.90 10.25
C GLY A 99 11.75 28.72 10.48
N TYR A 100 11.80 29.67 11.42
CA TYR A 100 10.68 30.51 11.83
C TYR A 100 10.68 31.82 11.06
N PHE A 101 9.56 32.16 10.42
CA PHE A 101 9.45 33.39 9.63
C PHE A 101 9.27 34.62 10.54
N VAL A 102 10.19 35.58 10.42
CA VAL A 102 10.27 36.76 11.28
C VAL A 102 10.24 38.04 10.45
N LEU A 103 9.51 39.04 10.91
CA LEU A 103 9.51 40.41 10.39
C LEU A 103 9.91 41.39 11.48
N VAL A 104 10.72 42.39 11.16
CA VAL A 104 11.02 43.48 12.09
C VAL A 104 9.74 44.31 12.37
N ASN A 105 9.36 44.45 13.65
CA ASN A 105 8.16 45.19 14.04
C ASN A 105 8.31 46.72 13.89
N GLU A 106 9.55 47.19 13.73
CA GLU A 106 9.90 48.60 13.55
C GLU A 106 10.47 48.86 12.15
N LYS A 107 11.61 49.57 12.05
CA LYS A 107 12.33 49.95 10.82
C LYS A 107 13.83 49.75 11.01
N THR A 108 14.56 49.49 9.92
CA THR A 108 16.02 49.53 9.91
C THR A 108 16.52 50.86 9.33
N ASP A 109 16.55 50.96 8.01
CA ASP A 109 17.03 52.13 7.28
C ASP A 109 16.01 52.64 6.27
N HIS A 110 16.27 53.84 5.72
CA HIS A 110 15.36 54.53 4.80
C HIS A 110 15.86 54.55 3.36
N SER A 111 15.00 54.96 2.43
CA SER A 111 15.21 54.98 0.97
C SER A 111 16.45 55.70 0.47
N GLY A 112 17.02 56.61 1.26
CA GLY A 112 18.25 57.31 0.91
C GLY A 112 19.49 56.43 1.03
N ASN A 113 19.49 55.48 1.98
CA ASN A 113 20.64 54.62 2.26
C ASN A 113 20.58 53.33 1.40
N THR A 114 19.38 52.80 1.20
CA THR A 114 19.07 51.55 0.46
C THR A 114 17.98 51.77 -0.60
N PRO A 115 18.33 52.40 -1.74
CA PRO A 115 17.48 52.41 -2.93
C PRO A 115 17.31 50.99 -3.52
N TYR A 116 16.22 50.76 -4.28
CA TYR A 116 15.96 49.50 -4.98
C TYR A 116 16.85 49.28 -6.21
N ASN A 117 17.22 50.36 -6.89
CA ASN A 117 18.29 50.53 -7.88
C ASN A 117 18.13 51.94 -8.44
N THR A 118 19.19 52.68 -8.77
CA THR A 118 19.06 54.02 -9.34
C THR A 118 18.88 54.06 -10.86
N VAL A 119 19.17 52.95 -11.56
CA VAL A 119 19.05 52.79 -13.01
C VAL A 119 17.58 52.57 -13.40
N ALA A 120 17.15 53.13 -14.54
CA ALA A 120 15.80 52.88 -15.06
C ALA A 120 15.62 51.40 -15.41
N ASP A 121 14.42 50.87 -15.17
CA ASP A 121 14.03 49.49 -15.51
C ASP A 121 14.84 48.36 -14.84
N LYS A 122 15.62 48.67 -13.81
CA LYS A 122 16.22 47.68 -12.90
C LYS A 122 15.60 47.85 -11.52
N TYR A 123 14.65 47.02 -11.11
CA TYR A 123 14.04 47.10 -9.76
C TYR A 123 13.73 45.71 -9.18
N ILE A 124 14.36 44.69 -9.75
CA ILE A 124 14.31 43.31 -9.28
C ILE A 124 15.05 43.22 -7.94
N PHE A 125 14.48 42.44 -7.01
CA PHE A 125 15.12 42.13 -5.75
C PHE A 125 16.28 41.15 -6.00
N ASP A 126 17.49 41.66 -6.23
CA ASP A 126 18.65 40.88 -6.72
C ASP A 126 19.86 41.04 -5.80
N VAL A 127 20.35 39.93 -5.23
CA VAL A 127 21.51 39.92 -4.33
C VAL A 127 22.86 40.09 -5.04
N ALA A 128 22.93 39.98 -6.37
CA ALA A 128 24.14 40.20 -7.17
C ALA A 128 24.26 41.64 -7.69
N ASP A 129 23.17 42.40 -7.71
CA ASP A 129 23.16 43.77 -8.21
C ASP A 129 23.50 44.78 -7.10
N THR A 130 24.70 45.38 -7.15
CA THR A 130 25.16 46.38 -6.16
C THR A 130 24.24 47.61 -6.00
N GLY A 131 23.40 47.89 -6.99
CA GLY A 131 22.38 48.93 -6.92
C GLY A 131 21.12 48.49 -6.16
N SER A 132 20.91 47.18 -6.01
CA SER A 132 19.70 46.60 -5.44
C SER A 132 19.63 46.69 -3.92
N VAL A 133 18.41 46.85 -3.41
CA VAL A 133 18.12 46.77 -1.98
C VAL A 133 18.48 45.40 -1.41
N ALA A 134 18.31 44.34 -2.22
CA ALA A 134 18.64 42.97 -1.84
C ALA A 134 20.14 42.79 -1.60
N TYR A 135 21.00 43.24 -2.53
CA TYR A 135 22.46 43.22 -2.35
C TYR A 135 22.87 43.91 -1.05
N LYS A 136 22.34 45.12 -0.80
CA LYS A 136 22.71 45.93 0.37
C LYS A 136 22.28 45.29 1.69
N MET A 137 21.04 44.80 1.78
CA MET A 137 20.52 44.18 2.99
C MET A 137 21.19 42.84 3.33
N ASN A 138 21.80 42.19 2.33
CA ASN A 138 22.50 40.91 2.47
C ASN A 138 24.02 41.05 2.60
N GLN A 139 24.55 42.28 2.74
CA GLN A 139 25.96 42.46 3.10
C GLN A 139 26.16 42.20 4.59
N ASP A 140 27.29 41.58 4.93
CA ASP A 140 27.68 41.36 6.34
C ASP A 140 27.67 42.66 7.16
N SER A 141 28.04 43.79 6.56
CA SER A 141 28.00 45.09 7.24
C SER A 141 26.58 45.49 7.65
N TYR A 142 25.59 45.23 6.81
CA TYR A 142 24.18 45.50 7.10
C TYR A 142 23.65 44.53 8.16
N ILE A 143 23.88 43.23 7.97
CA ILE A 143 23.41 42.19 8.90
C ILE A 143 24.02 42.40 10.29
N ASN A 144 25.33 42.66 10.39
CA ASN A 144 25.98 42.92 11.66
C ASN A 144 25.49 44.21 12.34
N GLN A 145 25.16 45.24 11.56
CA GLN A 145 24.66 46.51 12.10
C GLN A 145 23.24 46.38 12.66
N TYR A 146 22.34 45.72 11.92
CA TYR A 146 20.92 45.71 12.28
C TYR A 146 20.46 44.44 13.01
N PHE A 147 21.21 43.35 12.93
CA PHE A 147 20.85 42.04 13.49
C PHE A 147 22.03 41.38 14.22
N PRO A 148 22.70 42.07 15.16
CA PRO A 148 23.95 41.61 15.77
C PRO A 148 23.82 40.26 16.50
N LEU A 149 22.66 39.97 17.10
CA LEU A 149 22.37 38.72 17.81
C LEU A 149 21.82 37.61 16.90
N MET A 150 21.15 37.98 15.80
CA MET A 150 20.50 37.02 14.89
C MET A 150 21.39 36.58 13.72
N LYS A 151 22.47 37.30 13.41
CA LYS A 151 23.32 37.09 12.22
C LYS A 151 23.77 35.65 11.95
N ASN A 152 24.01 34.87 13.01
CA ASN A 152 24.46 33.48 12.93
C ASN A 152 23.30 32.48 12.79
N TYR A 153 22.07 32.93 13.04
CA TYR A 153 20.87 32.12 13.05
C TYR A 153 19.93 32.39 11.88
N ILE A 154 20.21 33.43 11.08
CA ILE A 154 19.44 33.74 9.88
C ILE A 154 19.82 32.77 8.76
N ASN A 155 18.84 31.98 8.33
CA ASN A 155 18.97 31.05 7.23
C ASN A 155 18.92 31.77 5.87
N THR A 156 19.63 31.22 4.89
CA THR A 156 19.42 31.59 3.48
C THR A 156 18.13 30.93 3.01
N HIS A 157 17.20 31.71 2.48
CA HIS A 157 15.90 31.24 2.02
C HIS A 157 15.61 31.68 0.59
N ARG A 158 14.74 30.94 -0.12
CA ARG A 158 14.30 31.26 -1.48
C ARG A 158 13.05 32.14 -1.46
N TRP A 159 13.23 33.42 -1.76
CA TRP A 159 12.15 34.40 -1.75
C TRP A 159 11.46 34.51 -3.10
N TYR A 160 10.26 33.95 -3.24
CA TYR A 160 9.42 34.11 -4.43
C TYR A 160 8.78 35.50 -4.50
N THR A 161 8.79 36.13 -5.66
CA THR A 161 8.23 37.47 -5.87
C THR A 161 7.22 37.47 -7.01
N GLU A 162 6.10 38.14 -6.78
CA GLU A 162 5.01 38.26 -7.74
C GLU A 162 5.47 38.98 -9.02
N PRO A 163 4.82 38.71 -10.17
CA PRO A 163 5.14 39.40 -11.41
C PRO A 163 4.77 40.88 -11.31
N ARG A 164 5.36 41.70 -12.20
CA ARG A 164 5.01 43.11 -12.35
C ARG A 164 3.53 43.25 -12.76
N SER A 165 2.84 44.25 -12.21
CA SER A 165 1.38 44.43 -12.28
C SER A 165 0.77 44.67 -13.68
N ASP A 166 1.55 44.66 -14.77
CA ASP A 166 1.13 44.84 -16.17
C ASP A 166 1.49 43.67 -17.11
N ALA A 167 1.73 42.47 -16.57
CA ALA A 167 1.87 41.21 -17.32
C ALA A 167 3.06 41.17 -18.32
N LYS A 168 4.15 41.89 -18.04
CA LYS A 168 5.36 41.91 -18.90
C LYS A 168 6.62 41.30 -18.29
N GLU A 169 6.58 40.88 -17.02
CA GLU A 169 7.69 40.19 -16.35
C GLU A 169 7.14 38.97 -15.64
N ASP A 170 7.86 37.84 -15.77
CA ASP A 170 7.44 36.61 -15.14
C ASP A 170 7.75 36.60 -13.64
N VAL A 171 7.13 35.65 -12.92
CA VAL A 171 7.47 35.34 -11.52
C VAL A 171 8.97 35.10 -11.41
N TYR A 172 9.58 35.54 -10.31
CA TYR A 172 10.98 35.24 -10.04
C TYR A 172 11.23 34.88 -8.57
N SER A 173 12.41 34.35 -8.28
CA SER A 173 12.87 34.08 -6.92
C SER A 173 14.30 34.51 -6.71
N THR A 174 14.64 34.86 -5.48
CA THR A 174 15.98 35.26 -5.06
C THR A 174 16.36 34.50 -3.80
N ASP A 175 17.53 33.86 -3.81
CA ASP A 175 18.06 33.19 -2.61
C ASP A 175 18.82 34.23 -1.77
N ALA A 176 18.31 34.53 -0.56
CA ALA A 176 18.83 35.59 0.29
C ALA A 176 18.61 35.29 1.78
N LYS A 177 19.46 35.83 2.65
CA LYS A 177 19.27 35.79 4.11
C LYS A 177 18.19 36.76 4.58
N ILE A 178 18.21 37.97 4.03
CA ILE A 178 17.29 39.03 4.40
C ILE A 178 16.51 39.49 3.18
N ALA A 179 15.19 39.59 3.32
CA ALA A 179 14.28 40.10 2.31
C ALA A 179 13.43 41.26 2.81
N LEU A 180 12.64 41.83 1.90
CA LEU A 180 11.46 42.61 2.23
C LEU A 180 10.23 41.73 2.00
N PRO A 181 9.16 41.91 2.79
CA PRO A 181 7.95 41.12 2.63
C PRO A 181 7.33 41.31 1.24
N SER A 182 6.72 40.27 0.69
CA SER A 182 5.90 40.37 -0.51
C SER A 182 4.44 40.65 -0.20
N LEU A 183 3.66 40.96 -1.24
CA LEU A 183 2.21 41.07 -1.13
C LEU A 183 1.56 39.75 -0.69
N THR A 184 2.04 38.63 -1.22
CA THR A 184 1.57 37.27 -0.86
C THR A 184 1.84 36.98 0.61
N GLU A 185 3.04 37.28 1.11
CA GLU A 185 3.39 37.07 2.52
C GLU A 185 2.57 37.94 3.46
N TYR A 186 2.34 39.20 3.08
CA TYR A 186 1.44 40.07 3.83
C TYR A 186 0.02 39.51 3.86
N ALA A 187 -0.51 39.03 2.73
CA ALA A 187 -1.87 38.50 2.67
C ALA A 187 -2.07 37.29 3.59
N GLN A 188 -1.06 36.42 3.76
CA GLN A 188 -1.14 35.30 4.70
C GLN A 188 -0.99 35.71 6.18
N ASN A 189 -0.50 36.92 6.42
CA ASN A 189 -0.14 37.43 7.74
C ASN A 189 -0.80 38.78 8.08
N TYR A 190 -1.88 39.16 7.40
CA TYR A 190 -2.52 40.47 7.61
C TYR A 190 -3.12 40.60 9.02
N ASP A 191 -3.45 39.47 9.65
CA ASP A 191 -3.90 39.31 11.03
C ASP A 191 -2.74 39.33 12.06
N ARG A 192 -1.49 39.35 11.58
CA ARG A 192 -0.28 39.40 12.41
C ARG A 192 0.52 40.68 12.24
N ILE A 193 0.40 41.38 11.12
CA ILE A 193 1.24 42.55 10.80
C ILE A 193 0.46 43.85 10.98
N GLY A 194 0.90 44.68 11.94
CA GLY A 194 0.50 46.08 12.03
C GLY A 194 1.06 46.92 10.88
N VAL A 195 0.20 47.66 10.19
CA VAL A 195 0.58 48.55 9.09
C VAL A 195 1.24 49.84 9.62
N LYS A 196 0.90 50.25 10.85
CA LYS A 196 1.48 51.39 11.56
C LYS A 196 2.43 50.88 12.64
N PHE A 197 3.72 51.16 12.48
CA PHE A 197 4.70 51.00 13.56
C PHE A 197 5.22 52.36 14.05
N ASP A 198 5.19 53.40 13.22
CA ASP A 198 5.46 54.79 13.58
C ASP A 198 4.49 55.74 12.86
N ALA A 199 4.14 56.87 13.48
CA ALA A 199 3.24 57.85 12.89
C ALA A 199 3.86 58.50 11.64
N GLY A 200 3.14 58.47 10.52
CA GLY A 200 3.57 59.11 9.27
C GLY A 200 4.64 58.35 8.48
N THR A 201 5.06 57.16 8.91
CA THR A 201 6.07 56.35 8.21
C THR A 201 5.43 55.34 7.25
N GLN A 202 6.04 55.15 6.10
CA GLN A 202 5.67 54.18 5.07
C GLN A 202 6.74 53.10 4.98
N TRP A 203 6.39 51.90 4.52
CA TRP A 203 7.37 50.82 4.35
C TRP A 203 7.13 50.03 3.07
N ARG A 204 8.21 49.47 2.50
CA ARG A 204 8.23 48.89 1.14
C ARG A 204 8.07 47.37 1.16
N LEU A 205 7.50 46.87 0.07
CA LEU A 205 7.41 45.44 -0.26
C LEU A 205 8.41 45.09 -1.35
N ARG A 206 8.89 43.85 -1.38
CA ARG A 206 9.71 43.35 -2.50
C ARG A 206 8.95 43.29 -3.83
N THR A 207 7.62 43.23 -3.77
CA THR A 207 6.74 43.19 -4.94
C THR A 207 6.90 44.46 -5.81
N PRO A 208 7.29 44.32 -7.08
CA PRO A 208 7.52 45.46 -7.97
C PRO A 208 6.23 46.13 -8.45
N HIS A 209 6.31 47.42 -8.81
CA HIS A 209 5.21 48.18 -9.41
C HIS A 209 5.54 48.70 -10.83
N ASN A 210 4.50 48.90 -11.66
CA ASN A 210 4.64 49.08 -13.10
C ASN A 210 4.88 50.51 -13.62
N GLN A 211 4.99 51.53 -12.78
CA GLN A 211 5.25 52.90 -13.22
C GLN A 211 6.51 53.49 -12.57
N ASN A 212 7.37 54.16 -13.33
CA ASN A 212 8.39 55.09 -12.83
C ASN A 212 9.32 54.58 -11.71
N LYS A 213 9.94 53.41 -11.89
CA LYS A 213 10.91 52.85 -10.95
C LYS A 213 10.33 52.79 -9.51
N THR A 214 9.20 52.12 -9.30
CA THR A 214 8.47 52.10 -8.02
C THR A 214 8.32 50.69 -7.45
N ALA A 215 8.19 50.59 -6.13
CA ALA A 215 7.81 49.38 -5.41
C ALA A 215 6.53 49.67 -4.61
N TRP A 216 5.75 48.63 -4.32
CA TRP A 216 4.56 48.79 -3.49
C TRP A 216 4.94 49.18 -2.06
N CYS A 217 4.22 50.16 -1.51
CA CYS A 217 4.47 50.68 -0.18
C CYS A 217 3.18 50.71 0.62
N PHE A 218 3.25 50.34 1.90
CA PHE A 218 2.18 50.58 2.85
C PHE A 218 2.15 52.04 3.28
N LEU A 219 0.97 52.64 3.17
CA LEU A 219 0.68 53.99 3.65
C LEU A 219 0.08 53.91 5.06
N SER A 220 0.87 54.23 6.09
CA SER A 220 0.43 54.17 7.49
C SER A 220 -0.87 54.94 7.75
N ASN A 221 -1.02 56.15 7.19
CA ASN A 221 -2.20 56.99 7.46
C ASN A 221 -3.51 56.46 6.89
N SER A 222 -3.48 55.73 5.77
CA SER A 222 -4.68 55.24 5.09
C SER A 222 -4.84 53.72 5.15
N LYS A 223 -3.84 53.00 5.67
CA LYS A 223 -3.67 51.53 5.59
C LYS A 223 -3.70 50.97 4.15
N LYS A 224 -3.65 51.84 3.12
CA LYS A 224 -3.66 51.44 1.72
C LYS A 224 -2.26 51.06 1.24
N ILE A 225 -2.21 50.28 0.18
CA ILE A 225 -0.97 50.06 -0.56
C ILE A 225 -0.97 50.98 -1.79
N ASP A 226 0.11 51.73 -1.97
CA ASP A 226 0.27 52.63 -3.10
C ASP A 226 1.69 52.56 -3.67
N ALA A 227 1.83 52.99 -4.92
CA ALA A 227 3.08 52.99 -5.64
C ALA A 227 4.01 54.08 -5.09
N GLY A 228 5.15 53.67 -4.55
CA GLY A 228 6.18 54.59 -4.08
C GLY A 228 7.37 54.64 -5.02
N SER A 229 7.79 55.84 -5.47
CA SER A 229 9.07 56.02 -6.18
C SER A 229 10.21 55.33 -5.42
N ALA A 230 10.83 54.33 -6.04
CA ALA A 230 11.84 53.45 -5.47
C ALA A 230 13.27 53.97 -5.70
N VAL A 231 13.41 55.11 -6.40
CA VAL A 231 14.68 55.59 -6.94
C VAL A 231 14.93 57.02 -6.53
N THR A 232 15.43 57.22 -5.31
CA THR A 232 15.77 58.54 -4.72
C THR A 232 14.60 59.38 -4.21
N SER A 233 13.46 58.77 -3.86
CA SER A 233 12.40 59.52 -3.17
C SER A 233 12.94 60.21 -1.92
N THR A 234 12.97 61.55 -1.95
CA THR A 234 13.36 62.43 -0.83
C THR A 234 12.28 62.53 0.25
N TYR A 235 11.18 61.79 0.12
CA TYR A 235 10.26 61.57 1.23
C TYR A 235 11.00 60.76 2.30
N THR A 236 11.49 61.46 3.32
CA THR A 236 12.26 60.95 4.47
C THR A 236 11.52 59.90 5.31
N ALA A 237 10.28 59.56 4.95
CA ALA A 237 9.40 58.68 5.70
C ALA A 237 9.25 57.25 5.13
N ARG A 238 10.05 56.81 4.13
CA ARG A 238 9.98 55.44 3.58
C ARG A 238 11.10 54.53 4.06
N TYR A 239 10.73 53.50 4.82
CA TYR A 239 11.65 52.61 5.51
C TYR A 239 11.59 51.17 5.00
N ASN A 240 12.64 50.43 5.30
CA ASN A 240 12.68 48.98 5.14
C ASN A 240 12.18 48.31 6.42
N ARG A 241 11.35 47.28 6.23
CA ARG A 241 10.97 46.32 7.28
C ARG A 241 11.47 44.95 6.85
N PRO A 242 12.71 44.60 7.23
CA PRO A 242 13.28 43.34 6.80
C PRO A 242 12.52 42.14 7.36
N CYS A 243 12.44 41.09 6.57
CA CYS A 243 11.98 39.77 6.99
C CYS A 243 13.05 38.71 6.67
N PHE A 244 13.06 37.64 7.46
CA PHE A 244 14.04 36.56 7.38
C PHE A 244 13.52 35.32 8.11
N TYR A 245 14.19 34.19 7.92
CA TYR A 245 13.91 32.98 8.67
C TYR A 245 15.01 32.72 9.71
N LEU A 246 14.60 32.47 10.96
CA LEU A 246 15.49 32.09 12.05
C LEU A 246 15.49 30.58 12.24
N ASN A 247 16.66 29.97 12.33
CA ASN A 247 16.75 28.58 12.73
C ASN A 247 16.36 28.39 14.21
N GLU A 248 16.05 27.14 14.58
CA GLU A 248 15.63 26.79 15.94
C GLU A 248 16.68 27.12 17.02
N ASN A 249 17.97 27.06 16.67
CA ASN A 249 19.05 27.32 17.62
C ASN A 249 19.01 28.75 18.17
N PHE A 250 18.46 29.72 17.43
CA PHE A 250 18.24 31.06 17.99
C PHE A 250 17.42 31.02 19.29
N PHE A 251 16.33 30.24 19.29
CA PHE A 251 15.43 30.13 20.43
C PHE A 251 15.98 29.23 21.55
N LYS A 252 17.01 28.42 21.26
CA LYS A 252 17.76 27.64 22.25
C LYS A 252 18.86 28.45 22.93
N GLU A 253 19.55 29.30 22.16
CA GLU A 253 20.80 29.94 22.59
C GLU A 253 20.65 31.41 22.99
N VAL A 254 19.61 32.10 22.50
CA VAL A 254 19.39 33.54 22.75
C VAL A 254 18.19 33.75 23.67
N LYS A 255 18.45 34.36 24.83
CA LYS A 255 17.40 34.67 25.80
C LYS A 255 16.43 35.71 25.25
N LEU A 256 15.14 35.38 25.28
CA LEU A 256 14.05 36.31 24.99
C LEU A 256 13.56 37.01 26.26
N ASP A 257 13.03 38.21 26.09
CA ASP A 257 12.44 39.02 27.16
C ASP A 257 11.16 38.34 27.69
N MET A 258 11.15 38.02 28.99
CA MET A 258 10.05 37.31 29.65
C MET A 258 8.71 38.03 29.53
N THR A 259 8.68 39.36 29.45
CA THR A 259 7.44 40.14 29.32
C THR A 259 6.67 39.84 28.03
N TYR A 260 7.35 39.37 26.98
CA TYR A 260 6.73 38.93 25.73
C TYR A 260 6.34 37.46 25.79
N LEU A 261 7.04 36.65 26.60
CA LEU A 261 6.74 35.22 26.75
C LEU A 261 5.54 34.97 27.68
N THR A 262 5.34 35.83 28.69
CA THR A 262 4.20 35.72 29.62
C THR A 262 2.94 36.42 29.12
N THR A 263 2.99 37.02 27.94
CA THR A 263 1.80 37.54 27.25
C THR A 263 0.86 36.37 26.92
N GLU A 264 -0.45 36.55 27.17
CA GLU A 264 -1.48 35.55 26.84
C GLU A 264 -1.36 35.10 25.36
N ASP A 265 -1.40 33.79 25.15
CA ASP A 265 -1.24 33.15 23.84
C ASP A 265 0.06 33.49 23.08
N SER A 266 1.13 33.88 23.76
CA SER A 266 2.44 34.18 23.14
C SER A 266 2.91 33.05 22.21
N GLU A 267 3.05 33.35 20.91
CA GLU A 267 3.58 32.39 19.93
C GLU A 267 5.05 32.08 20.21
N ALA A 268 5.82 33.05 20.73
CA ALA A 268 7.21 32.82 21.12
C ALA A 268 7.30 31.82 22.28
N ALA A 269 6.40 31.93 23.28
CA ALA A 269 6.35 30.95 24.36
C ALA A 269 5.97 29.54 23.87
N LYS A 270 5.09 29.43 22.86
CA LYS A 270 4.76 28.14 22.23
C LYS A 270 5.99 27.52 21.55
N ILE A 271 6.82 28.32 20.87
CA ILE A 271 8.09 27.85 20.29
C ILE A 271 9.01 27.31 21.39
N ILE A 272 9.20 28.06 22.47
CA ILE A 272 10.05 27.63 23.61
C ILE A 272 9.50 26.34 24.25
N LYS A 273 8.19 26.20 24.43
CA LYS A 273 7.55 24.97 24.92
C LYS A 273 7.78 23.77 24.01
N ASN A 274 7.70 23.99 22.69
CA ASN A 274 7.95 22.92 21.72
C ASN A 274 9.41 22.47 21.77
N ILE A 275 10.36 23.39 21.91
CA ILE A 275 11.78 23.06 22.09
C ILE A 275 11.98 22.25 23.38
N ALA A 276 11.36 22.68 24.48
CA ALA A 276 11.42 22.00 25.78
C ALA A 276 10.79 20.60 25.81
N SER A 277 10.02 20.22 24.77
CA SER A 277 9.40 18.88 24.69
C SER A 277 10.41 17.74 24.46
N THR A 278 11.68 18.09 24.18
CA THR A 278 12.80 17.16 24.02
C THR A 278 13.81 17.35 25.15
N GLU A 279 14.49 16.28 25.55
CA GLU A 279 15.53 16.32 26.59
C GLU A 279 16.67 17.29 26.22
N GLU A 280 17.17 17.22 24.98
CA GLU A 280 18.22 18.09 24.48
C GLU A 280 17.77 19.56 24.42
N GLY A 281 16.53 19.82 23.97
CA GLY A 281 15.99 21.16 23.92
C GLY A 281 15.76 21.76 25.31
N LEU A 282 15.25 20.97 26.27
CA LEU A 282 15.11 21.41 27.66
C LEU A 282 16.47 21.69 28.30
N ALA A 283 17.48 20.85 28.05
CA ALA A 283 18.84 21.09 28.52
C ALA A 283 19.41 22.41 27.98
N ALA A 284 19.26 22.67 26.67
CA ALA A 284 19.69 23.93 26.07
C ALA A 284 18.96 25.15 26.65
N LEU A 285 17.65 25.03 26.91
CA LEU A 285 16.87 26.12 27.51
C LEU A 285 17.28 26.40 28.96
N ASN A 286 17.67 25.38 29.74
CA ASN A 286 18.18 25.55 31.10
C ASN A 286 19.51 26.31 31.16
N ASP A 287 20.30 26.34 30.07
CA ASP A 287 21.52 27.14 29.99
C ASP A 287 21.23 28.64 29.82
N VAL A 288 20.02 29.01 29.39
CA VAL A 288 19.64 30.37 29.00
C VAL A 288 18.57 30.98 29.91
N TYR A 289 17.65 30.17 30.43
CA TYR A 289 16.57 30.56 31.32
C TYR A 289 16.73 29.95 32.71
N THR A 290 16.31 30.69 33.73
CA THR A 290 16.22 30.15 35.09
C THR A 290 15.01 29.22 35.22
N ALA A 291 15.05 28.32 36.20
CA ALA A 291 13.93 27.41 36.47
C ALA A 291 12.63 28.17 36.77
N GLU A 292 12.70 29.28 37.52
CA GLU A 292 11.54 30.12 37.82
C GLU A 292 10.95 30.75 36.55
N GLU A 293 11.79 31.23 35.63
CA GLU A 293 11.34 31.80 34.35
C GLU A 293 10.68 30.75 33.45
N LEU A 294 11.24 29.54 33.38
CA LEU A 294 10.65 28.43 32.62
C LEU A 294 9.29 28.04 33.23
N ILE A 295 9.17 27.98 34.55
CA ILE A 295 7.91 27.70 35.24
C ILE A 295 6.88 28.78 34.94
N GLU A 296 7.27 30.06 34.93
CA GLU A 296 6.39 31.19 34.66
C GLU A 296 5.74 31.13 33.27
N ILE A 297 6.43 30.52 32.29
CA ILE A 297 5.88 30.28 30.96
C ILE A 297 5.23 28.90 30.83
N GLY A 298 5.17 28.08 31.89
CA GLY A 298 4.50 26.78 31.93
C GLY A 298 5.38 25.59 31.55
N ILE A 299 6.69 25.70 31.73
CA ILE A 299 7.69 24.64 31.52
C ILE A 299 8.33 24.35 32.89
N ALA A 300 7.96 23.24 33.52
CA ALA A 300 8.49 22.88 34.82
C ALA A 300 9.26 21.56 34.74
N ALA A 301 10.38 21.45 35.48
CA ALA A 301 11.12 20.21 35.64
C ALA A 301 10.52 19.40 36.79
N GLY A 302 9.59 18.48 36.52
CA GLY A 302 9.06 17.55 37.53
C GLY A 302 10.02 16.40 37.87
N ASN A 303 9.78 15.66 38.96
CA ASN A 303 10.66 14.57 39.43
C ASN A 303 10.26 13.17 38.92
N VAL A 304 9.20 13.08 38.12
CA VAL A 304 8.71 11.85 37.49
C VAL A 304 9.28 11.73 36.07
N GLU A 305 10.07 10.70 35.83
CA GLU A 305 10.73 10.42 34.56
C GLU A 305 10.12 9.18 33.91
N ILE A 306 9.88 9.22 32.60
CA ILE A 306 9.49 8.03 31.82
C ILE A 306 10.75 7.20 31.56
N THR A 307 10.85 6.02 32.16
CA THR A 307 11.96 5.07 31.95
C THR A 307 11.73 4.13 30.77
N SER A 308 10.47 4.00 30.32
CA SER A 308 10.10 3.22 29.13
C SER A 308 8.73 3.67 28.60
N ALA A 309 8.61 3.83 27.29
CA ALA A 309 7.36 4.05 26.57
C ALA A 309 7.31 3.13 25.34
N THR A 310 6.32 2.23 25.27
CA THR A 310 6.19 1.26 24.17
C THR A 310 4.74 1.08 23.73
N ILE A 311 4.51 0.68 22.48
CA ILE A 311 3.22 0.21 21.99
C ILE A 311 3.24 -1.32 21.89
N THR A 312 2.20 -1.95 22.40
CA THR A 312 1.86 -3.36 22.13
C THR A 312 0.61 -3.46 21.26
N GLY A 313 0.52 -4.51 20.44
CA GLY A 313 -0.58 -4.74 19.49
C GLY A 313 -0.10 -4.84 18.05
N THR A 314 -1.00 -5.15 17.12
CA THR A 314 -0.71 -5.21 15.68
C THR A 314 -1.30 -4.00 14.96
N GLY A 315 -0.62 -3.52 13.92
CA GLY A 315 -1.07 -2.40 13.09
C GLY A 315 -2.20 -2.74 12.11
N GLU A 316 -2.98 -3.77 12.41
CA GLU A 316 -4.07 -4.25 11.56
C GLU A 316 -5.35 -3.47 11.84
N CYS A 317 -6.14 -3.19 10.80
CA CYS A 317 -7.45 -2.54 10.91
C CYS A 317 -8.31 -3.25 11.96
N ASP A 318 -9.00 -2.45 12.76
CA ASP A 318 -9.85 -2.84 13.89
C ASP A 318 -9.15 -3.50 15.08
N LYS A 319 -7.83 -3.72 15.04
CA LYS A 319 -7.07 -4.15 16.24
C LYS A 319 -6.73 -2.95 17.12
N THR A 320 -6.52 -3.23 18.40
CA THR A 320 -6.21 -2.20 19.41
C THR A 320 -4.73 -2.19 19.70
N LEU A 321 -4.13 -1.01 19.55
CA LEU A 321 -2.80 -0.68 20.05
C LEU A 321 -2.93 -0.17 21.49
N VAL A 322 -1.98 -0.53 22.35
CA VAL A 322 -1.93 -0.09 23.74
C VAL A 322 -0.57 0.52 24.03
N ALA A 323 -0.55 1.77 24.50
CA ALA A 323 0.63 2.47 24.95
C ALA A 323 0.93 2.10 26.42
N ASN A 324 2.09 1.50 26.65
CA ASN A 324 2.60 1.08 27.94
C ASN A 324 3.72 2.04 28.38
N VAL A 325 3.60 2.53 29.61
CA VAL A 325 4.49 3.56 30.17
C VAL A 325 4.98 3.08 31.52
N THR A 326 6.29 3.15 31.74
CA THR A 326 6.92 2.92 33.04
C THR A 326 7.62 4.20 33.47
N THR A 327 7.47 4.57 34.74
CA THR A 327 8.08 5.76 35.33
C THR A 327 8.93 5.39 36.54
N ASN A 328 9.94 6.21 36.84
CA ASN A 328 10.80 6.05 38.01
C ASN A 328 10.06 6.29 39.35
N ASN A 329 9.03 7.15 39.31
CA ASN A 329 8.16 7.54 40.42
C ASN A 329 6.70 7.54 39.96
N ALA A 330 5.74 7.53 40.91
CA ALA A 330 4.32 7.57 40.56
C ALA A 330 3.93 8.92 39.96
N ALA A 331 3.44 8.93 38.71
CA ALA A 331 2.81 10.10 38.11
C ALA A 331 1.44 10.35 38.76
N THR A 332 1.06 11.62 38.88
CA THR A 332 -0.32 12.01 39.28
C THR A 332 -1.29 11.80 38.13
N THR A 333 -0.88 12.19 36.91
CA THR A 333 -1.69 12.08 35.69
C THR A 333 -0.78 11.65 34.53
N THR A 334 -1.31 10.84 33.62
CA THR A 334 -0.65 10.49 32.34
C THR A 334 -1.61 10.81 31.20
N GLU A 335 -1.14 11.58 30.22
CA GLU A 335 -1.87 11.92 29.01
C GLU A 335 -1.24 11.25 27.79
N TYR A 336 -2.08 10.94 26.81
CA TYR A 336 -1.70 10.22 25.60
C TYR A 336 -2.18 11.01 24.37
N GLU A 337 -1.31 11.11 23.37
CA GLU A 337 -1.62 11.75 22.10
C GLU A 337 -1.18 10.81 20.98
N TRP A 338 -2.14 10.17 20.32
CA TRP A 338 -1.86 9.24 19.24
C TRP A 338 -1.58 9.98 17.94
N ILE A 339 -0.55 9.56 17.22
CA ILE A 339 -0.06 10.26 16.04
C ILE A 339 0.08 9.27 14.90
N LYS A 340 -0.54 9.59 13.78
CA LYS A 340 -0.33 8.93 12.49
C LYS A 340 0.79 9.64 11.74
N VAL A 341 1.74 8.87 11.25
CA VAL A 341 2.84 9.31 10.39
C VAL A 341 2.62 8.71 9.01
N ALA A 342 2.25 9.54 8.04
CA ALA A 342 2.05 9.11 6.65
C ALA A 342 3.38 8.68 6.00
N ALA A 343 3.30 8.02 4.84
CA ALA A 343 4.48 7.51 4.13
C ALA A 343 5.46 8.63 3.69
N ASP A 344 4.98 9.87 3.55
CA ASP A 344 5.78 11.05 3.25
C ASP A 344 6.37 11.73 4.50
N GLY A 345 6.15 11.18 5.69
CA GLY A 345 6.58 11.74 6.97
C GLY A 345 5.59 12.70 7.63
N THR A 346 4.48 13.04 6.97
CA THR A 346 3.48 13.97 7.52
C THR A 346 2.83 13.38 8.78
N GLU A 347 2.86 14.14 9.88
CA GLU A 347 2.26 13.74 11.14
C GLU A 347 0.86 14.33 11.31
N THR A 348 -0.10 13.52 11.77
CA THR A 348 -1.47 13.92 12.07
C THR A 348 -1.89 13.38 13.42
N ILE A 349 -2.38 14.25 14.30
CA ILE A 349 -2.92 13.85 15.60
C ILE A 349 -4.24 13.09 15.38
N LEU A 350 -4.35 11.94 16.00
CA LEU A 350 -5.52 11.07 15.98
C LEU A 350 -6.43 11.39 17.17
N ASP A 351 -7.74 11.23 16.96
CA ASP A 351 -8.77 11.49 17.98
C ASP A 351 -8.84 10.35 19.01
N SER A 352 -7.81 10.26 19.87
CA SER A 352 -7.79 9.42 21.07
C SER A 352 -6.84 10.01 22.10
N VAL A 353 -7.33 10.15 23.33
CA VAL A 353 -6.59 10.70 24.48
C VAL A 353 -6.34 9.68 25.60
N VAL A 354 -6.71 8.42 25.36
CA VAL A 354 -6.52 7.31 26.31
C VAL A 354 -5.31 6.46 25.91
N ASN A 355 -4.88 5.56 26.79
CA ASN A 355 -3.70 4.70 26.56
C ASN A 355 -3.91 3.61 25.48
N SER A 356 -5.01 3.64 24.76
CA SER A 356 -5.33 2.68 23.70
C SER A 356 -5.85 3.37 22.45
N TYR A 357 -5.56 2.79 21.28
CA TYR A 357 -6.05 3.26 20.00
C TYR A 357 -6.50 2.09 19.13
N LYS A 358 -7.73 2.17 18.59
CA LYS A 358 -8.21 1.20 17.61
C LYS A 358 -7.81 1.67 16.22
N VAL A 359 -7.01 0.87 15.51
CA VAL A 359 -6.54 1.20 14.15
C VAL A 359 -7.74 1.28 13.21
N LYS A 360 -7.89 2.40 12.51
CA LYS A 360 -9.00 2.64 11.57
C LYS A 360 -8.53 2.40 10.14
N PHE A 361 -9.47 2.17 9.23
CA PHE A 361 -9.18 2.02 7.81
C PHE A 361 -8.43 3.21 7.20
N ALA A 362 -8.69 4.42 7.71
CA ALA A 362 -8.01 5.65 7.30
C ALA A 362 -6.53 5.74 7.73
N ASP A 363 -6.09 4.83 8.60
CA ASP A 363 -4.71 4.80 9.12
C ASP A 363 -3.81 3.83 8.35
N LEU A 364 -4.39 2.94 7.54
CA LEU A 364 -3.66 1.92 6.81
C LEU A 364 -2.68 2.52 5.80
N GLY A 365 -1.55 1.86 5.62
CA GLY A 365 -0.41 2.35 4.84
C GLY A 365 0.40 3.45 5.53
N ALA A 366 0.11 3.77 6.79
CA ALA A 366 0.85 4.71 7.60
C ALA A 366 1.55 4.01 8.78
N SER A 367 2.23 4.79 9.60
CA SER A 367 2.81 4.37 10.87
C SER A 367 2.08 5.06 12.03
N ILE A 368 1.91 4.37 13.16
CA ILE A 368 1.29 4.93 14.36
C ILE A 368 2.31 4.94 15.50
N LYS A 369 2.41 6.07 16.19
CA LYS A 369 3.14 6.24 17.44
C LYS A 369 2.26 6.97 18.45
N CYS A 370 2.63 6.94 19.73
CA CYS A 370 1.94 7.68 20.77
C CYS A 370 2.94 8.61 21.47
N PHE A 371 2.56 9.87 21.65
CA PHE A 371 3.26 10.82 22.49
C PHE A 371 2.64 10.79 23.88
N VAL A 372 3.46 10.44 24.87
CA VAL A 372 3.04 10.25 26.26
C VAL A 372 3.57 11.41 27.08
N LYS A 373 2.72 11.98 27.94
CA LYS A 373 3.06 13.05 28.88
C LYS A 373 2.73 12.60 30.30
N VAL A 374 3.66 12.68 31.24
CA VAL A 374 3.43 12.36 32.66
C VAL A 374 3.55 13.61 33.51
N TYR A 375 2.67 13.74 34.50
CA TYR A 375 2.51 14.93 35.32
C TYR A 375 2.69 14.62 36.82
N GLU A 376 3.22 15.59 37.56
CA GLU A 376 3.23 15.65 39.02
C GLU A 376 2.30 16.79 39.46
N GLY A 377 1.14 16.49 40.03
CA GLY A 377 0.06 17.47 40.19
C GLY A 377 -0.47 17.96 38.83
N GLU A 378 -0.53 19.28 38.65
CA GLU A 378 -0.89 19.94 37.37
C GLU A 378 0.33 20.19 36.46
N THR A 379 1.51 19.71 36.88
CA THR A 379 2.80 20.09 36.28
C THR A 379 3.34 18.99 35.38
N LEU A 380 3.65 19.29 34.11
CA LEU A 380 4.29 18.34 33.19
C LEU A 380 5.68 17.99 33.72
N SER A 381 5.97 16.69 33.87
CA SER A 381 7.22 16.21 34.46
C SER A 381 8.17 15.62 33.42
N HIS A 382 7.65 14.84 32.47
CA HIS A 382 8.43 14.28 31.35
C HIS A 382 7.45 13.92 30.22
N SER A 383 7.89 13.99 28.97
CA SER A 383 7.19 13.45 27.81
C SER A 383 8.10 12.59 26.92
N ALA A 384 7.56 11.53 26.32
CA ALA A 384 8.31 10.64 25.45
C ALA A 384 7.43 10.08 24.34
N TYR A 385 8.03 9.81 23.18
CA TYR A 385 7.38 9.02 22.13
C TYR A 385 7.57 7.52 22.39
N THR A 386 6.54 6.74 22.13
CA THR A 386 6.65 5.29 22.05
C THR A 386 7.43 4.87 20.80
N ASN A 387 7.76 3.56 20.70
CA ASN A 387 8.09 2.99 19.40
C ASN A 387 6.94 3.15 18.39
N THR A 388 7.28 3.05 17.11
CA THR A 388 6.35 3.10 16.00
C THR A 388 5.82 1.71 15.66
N VAL A 389 4.53 1.61 15.32
CA VAL A 389 3.90 0.42 14.74
C VAL A 389 3.50 0.76 13.31
N VAL A 390 4.03 0.01 12.34
CA VAL A 390 3.63 0.14 10.92
C VAL A 390 2.27 -0.52 10.77
N THR A 391 1.31 0.20 10.19
CA THR A 391 0.00 -0.36 9.87
C THR A 391 0.09 -1.24 8.62
N GLU A 392 -0.85 -2.18 8.49
CA GLU A 392 -0.93 -3.00 7.29
C GLU A 392 -1.19 -2.17 6.02
N ALA A 393 -0.84 -2.74 4.87
CA ALA A 393 -1.05 -2.09 3.58
C ALA A 393 -2.54 -1.82 3.37
N LYS A 394 -2.85 -0.62 2.87
CA LYS A 394 -4.22 -0.25 2.55
C LYS A 394 -4.71 -1.04 1.33
N PRO A 395 -5.85 -1.76 1.41
CA PRO A 395 -6.37 -2.47 0.26
C PRO A 395 -6.79 -1.49 -0.82
N THR A 396 -6.65 -1.92 -2.07
CA THR A 396 -7.12 -1.14 -3.21
C THR A 396 -8.54 -1.57 -3.55
N PHE A 397 -9.46 -0.61 -3.53
CA PHE A 397 -10.81 -0.78 -4.07
C PHE A 397 -10.94 0.07 -5.34
N PRO A 398 -11.55 -0.45 -6.40
CA PRO A 398 -11.71 0.32 -7.63
C PRO A 398 -12.65 1.52 -7.37
N SER A 399 -12.26 2.71 -7.84
CA SER A 399 -12.91 3.98 -7.51
C SER A 399 -14.25 4.15 -8.23
N TYR A 400 -15.37 4.06 -7.52
CA TYR A 400 -16.69 4.40 -8.05
C TYR A 400 -17.49 5.17 -7.00
N THR A 401 -17.76 6.46 -7.28
CA THR A 401 -18.49 7.43 -6.41
C THR A 401 -19.94 7.05 -6.10
N SER A 402 -20.40 5.99 -6.72
CA SER A 402 -21.46 5.10 -6.26
C SER A 402 -21.19 3.82 -7.00
N VAL A 403 -21.48 2.68 -6.40
CA VAL A 403 -21.39 1.38 -7.05
C VAL A 403 -22.51 1.31 -8.13
N THR A 404 -22.37 2.11 -9.20
CA THR A 404 -23.22 2.14 -10.39
C THR A 404 -22.65 1.09 -11.33
N LEU A 405 -23.09 -0.13 -11.11
CA LEU A 405 -22.54 -1.30 -11.73
C LEU A 405 -23.14 -1.49 -13.12
N THR A 406 -22.59 -0.79 -14.10
CA THR A 406 -22.92 -0.99 -15.52
C THR A 406 -21.72 -1.57 -16.24
N GLY A 407 -21.47 -2.87 -16.06
CA GLY A 407 -20.67 -3.63 -17.01
C GLY A 407 -21.47 -3.86 -18.29
N THR A 408 -20.81 -3.95 -19.43
CA THR A 408 -21.41 -4.46 -20.68
C THR A 408 -20.95 -5.89 -20.88
N ALA A 409 -21.76 -6.79 -21.47
CA ALA A 409 -21.43 -8.21 -21.70
C ALA A 409 -20.02 -8.49 -22.28
N ALA A 410 -19.35 -7.47 -22.84
CA ALA A 410 -17.97 -7.51 -23.30
C ALA A 410 -16.92 -7.64 -22.17
N ASP A 411 -17.25 -7.30 -20.93
CA ASP A 411 -16.28 -7.20 -19.82
C ASP A 411 -16.05 -8.54 -19.08
N GLY A 412 -16.83 -9.59 -19.35
CA GLY A 412 -16.76 -10.85 -18.61
C GLY A 412 -17.18 -12.07 -19.43
N VAL A 413 -16.87 -13.25 -18.91
CA VAL A 413 -17.04 -14.53 -19.63
C VAL A 413 -18.34 -15.22 -19.26
N LYS A 414 -19.05 -15.74 -20.29
CA LYS A 414 -20.34 -16.43 -20.08
C LYS A 414 -20.18 -17.70 -19.25
N ASN A 415 -19.20 -18.52 -19.64
CA ASN A 415 -18.83 -19.75 -18.97
C ASN A 415 -17.41 -19.59 -18.44
N THR A 416 -17.11 -20.18 -17.28
CA THR A 416 -15.75 -20.26 -16.74
C THR A 416 -14.86 -20.99 -17.77
N PRO A 417 -13.75 -20.37 -18.21
CA PRO A 417 -12.79 -21.00 -19.12
C PRO A 417 -12.10 -22.19 -18.48
N GLU A 418 -11.93 -23.28 -19.24
CA GLU A 418 -11.29 -24.50 -18.74
C GLU A 418 -9.87 -24.26 -18.22
N GLN A 419 -9.09 -23.34 -18.82
CA GLN A 419 -7.72 -23.03 -18.39
C GLN A 419 -7.50 -22.73 -16.89
N TYR A 420 -8.54 -22.35 -16.16
CA TYR A 420 -8.49 -22.04 -14.73
C TYR A 420 -9.05 -23.13 -13.82
N LYS A 421 -9.68 -24.16 -14.39
CA LYS A 421 -10.38 -25.19 -13.62
C LYS A 421 -9.47 -26.34 -13.20
N PHE A 422 -9.80 -26.95 -12.08
CA PHE A 422 -9.26 -28.22 -11.62
C PHE A 422 -10.25 -28.88 -10.67
N SER A 423 -10.06 -30.16 -10.36
CA SER A 423 -10.91 -30.85 -9.40
C SER A 423 -10.12 -31.60 -8.33
N VAL A 424 -10.69 -31.71 -7.14
CA VAL A 424 -10.11 -32.47 -6.03
C VAL A 424 -11.23 -33.15 -5.26
N ASP A 425 -11.09 -34.46 -5.02
CA ASP A 425 -12.16 -35.31 -4.46
C ASP A 425 -13.52 -35.11 -5.17
N GLY A 426 -13.49 -34.92 -6.49
CA GLY A 426 -14.67 -34.70 -7.32
C GLY A 426 -15.30 -33.30 -7.23
N ARG A 427 -14.73 -32.37 -6.46
CA ARG A 427 -15.17 -30.96 -6.37
C ARG A 427 -14.39 -30.10 -7.37
N GLU A 428 -15.08 -29.49 -8.34
CA GLU A 428 -14.47 -28.53 -9.26
C GLU A 428 -14.25 -27.15 -8.62
N MET A 429 -13.10 -26.58 -8.94
CA MET A 429 -12.58 -25.33 -8.42
C MET A 429 -12.00 -24.48 -9.53
N ILE A 430 -11.98 -23.16 -9.34
CA ILE A 430 -11.44 -22.16 -10.26
C ILE A 430 -10.26 -21.46 -9.58
N LEU A 431 -9.12 -21.44 -10.26
CA LEU A 431 -7.94 -20.66 -9.88
C LEU A 431 -8.14 -19.17 -10.18
N LEU A 432 -8.01 -18.33 -9.16
CA LEU A 432 -8.22 -16.89 -9.24
C LEU A 432 -6.91 -16.11 -9.07
N LYS A 433 -6.88 -14.89 -9.59
CA LYS A 433 -5.87 -13.87 -9.27
C LYS A 433 -6.11 -13.38 -7.85
N SER A 434 -5.08 -13.45 -7.01
CA SER A 434 -5.11 -12.93 -5.65
C SER A 434 -5.37 -11.42 -5.62
N VAL A 435 -6.17 -10.97 -4.64
CA VAL A 435 -6.54 -9.56 -4.46
C VAL A 435 -6.29 -9.16 -3.01
N ASN A 436 -5.57 -8.06 -2.79
CA ASN A 436 -5.22 -7.57 -1.45
C ASN A 436 -4.60 -8.64 -0.52
N ALA A 437 -3.84 -9.57 -1.11
CA ALA A 437 -3.16 -10.67 -0.44
C ALA A 437 -1.63 -10.52 -0.54
N ASN A 438 -0.92 -11.16 0.37
CA ASN A 438 0.53 -11.26 0.39
C ASN A 438 1.01 -12.60 -0.19
N ALA A 439 2.33 -12.78 -0.30
CA ALA A 439 2.91 -14.00 -0.87
C ALA A 439 2.66 -15.25 -0.01
N ASP A 440 2.43 -15.09 1.28
CA ASP A 440 2.24 -16.18 2.24
C ASP A 440 0.80 -16.72 2.23
N ASP A 441 -0.17 -15.93 1.72
CA ASP A 441 -1.58 -16.32 1.62
C ASP A 441 -1.78 -17.54 0.71
N GLY A 442 -0.95 -17.68 -0.34
CA GLY A 442 -0.99 -18.81 -1.27
C GLY A 442 -1.91 -18.59 -2.47
N GLN A 443 -2.58 -19.66 -2.94
CA GLN A 443 -3.37 -19.64 -4.17
C GLN A 443 -4.85 -19.34 -3.88
N PHE A 444 -5.39 -18.31 -4.53
CA PHE A 444 -6.78 -17.92 -4.37
C PHE A 444 -7.70 -18.79 -5.24
N VAL A 445 -8.72 -19.39 -4.65
CA VAL A 445 -9.58 -20.37 -5.31
C VAL A 445 -11.04 -20.10 -4.95
N THR A 446 -11.95 -20.36 -5.90
CA THR A 446 -13.40 -20.42 -5.64
C THR A 446 -13.99 -21.69 -6.22
N LEU A 447 -15.18 -22.09 -5.75
CA LEU A 447 -15.92 -23.21 -6.33
C LEU A 447 -16.45 -22.86 -7.72
N GLU A 448 -16.38 -23.80 -8.68
CA GLU A 448 -16.98 -23.65 -10.01
C GLU A 448 -18.51 -23.67 -9.94
N VAL A 449 -19.06 -24.59 -9.16
CA VAL A 449 -20.50 -24.64 -8.88
C VAL A 449 -20.75 -23.98 -7.53
N PRO A 450 -21.38 -22.79 -7.51
CA PRO A 450 -21.71 -22.12 -6.25
C PRO A 450 -22.70 -22.92 -5.40
N VAL A 451 -22.69 -22.67 -4.10
CA VAL A 451 -23.63 -23.35 -3.19
C VAL A 451 -24.97 -22.62 -3.16
N SER A 452 -26.01 -23.30 -3.65
CA SER A 452 -27.40 -22.82 -3.61
C SER A 452 -28.16 -23.47 -2.46
N ASP A 453 -27.73 -23.16 -1.23
CA ASP A 453 -28.35 -23.66 0.00
C ASP A 453 -29.25 -22.60 0.63
N THR A 454 -30.52 -22.96 0.76
CA THR A 454 -31.61 -22.17 1.34
C THR A 454 -31.60 -22.23 2.87
N SER A 455 -30.70 -22.93 3.53
CA SER A 455 -30.55 -22.83 5.00
C SER A 455 -29.56 -21.73 5.41
N ILE A 456 -28.84 -21.14 4.44
CA ILE A 456 -27.75 -20.21 4.68
C ILE A 456 -28.17 -18.83 4.22
N VAL A 457 -28.14 -17.91 5.17
CA VAL A 457 -28.75 -16.60 5.08
C VAL A 457 -27.70 -15.54 5.37
N TYR A 458 -27.78 -14.36 4.72
CA TYR A 458 -26.75 -13.32 4.94
C TYR A 458 -26.78 -12.79 6.38
N TYR A 459 -28.00 -12.59 6.90
CA TYR A 459 -28.28 -12.20 8.27
C TYR A 459 -29.35 -13.13 8.86
N ASP A 460 -28.99 -13.90 9.89
CA ASP A 460 -29.93 -14.72 10.64
C ASP A 460 -30.52 -13.91 11.81
N VAL A 461 -31.62 -13.20 11.53
CA VAL A 461 -32.34 -12.36 12.49
C VAL A 461 -33.81 -12.75 12.51
N ALA A 462 -34.34 -12.96 13.71
CA ALA A 462 -35.66 -13.56 13.91
C ALA A 462 -36.83 -12.59 13.68
N ASP A 463 -36.63 -11.29 13.84
CA ASP A 463 -37.63 -10.23 13.65
C ASP A 463 -37.10 -9.14 12.71
N ALA A 464 -37.96 -8.65 11.82
CA ALA A 464 -37.71 -7.50 10.96
C ALA A 464 -37.33 -6.24 11.75
N THR A 465 -37.81 -6.08 12.99
CA THR A 465 -37.41 -4.95 13.85
C THR A 465 -35.93 -4.99 14.19
N GLU A 466 -35.37 -6.17 14.44
CA GLU A 466 -33.94 -6.36 14.73
C GLU A 466 -33.09 -6.09 13.48
N PHE A 467 -33.54 -6.56 12.32
CA PHE A 467 -32.91 -6.23 11.05
C PHE A 467 -32.92 -4.72 10.78
N ASN A 468 -34.07 -4.07 10.97
CA ASN A 468 -34.23 -2.62 10.83
C ASN A 468 -33.49 -1.81 11.92
N ALA A 469 -32.93 -2.46 12.94
CA ALA A 469 -32.08 -1.80 13.93
C ALA A 469 -30.58 -1.89 13.57
N LEU A 470 -30.22 -2.65 12.52
CA LEU A 470 -28.84 -2.76 12.08
C LEU A 470 -28.36 -1.42 11.52
N THR A 471 -27.31 -0.88 12.14
CA THR A 471 -26.66 0.36 11.70
C THR A 471 -25.40 0.09 10.88
N LYS A 472 -25.07 -1.17 10.59
CA LYS A 472 -23.93 -1.58 9.77
C LYS A 472 -24.12 -2.92 9.07
N VAL A 473 -23.45 -3.11 7.95
CA VAL A 473 -23.27 -4.43 7.32
C VAL A 473 -22.39 -5.28 8.23
N ILE A 474 -22.80 -6.53 8.48
CA ILE A 474 -22.06 -7.50 9.30
C ILE A 474 -21.60 -8.65 8.41
N TYR A 475 -20.29 -8.84 8.34
CA TYR A 475 -19.65 -10.00 7.71
C TYR A 475 -18.50 -10.45 8.61
N ASP A 476 -18.80 -11.29 9.59
CA ASP A 476 -17.93 -11.66 10.70
C ASP A 476 -18.12 -13.14 11.08
N PRO A 477 -17.08 -13.99 11.00
CA PRO A 477 -17.15 -15.42 11.28
C PRO A 477 -17.30 -15.75 12.77
N GLU A 478 -17.24 -14.78 13.66
CA GLU A 478 -17.52 -14.96 15.10
C GLU A 478 -18.96 -14.56 15.46
N ASP A 479 -19.65 -13.83 14.58
CA ASP A 479 -21.06 -13.47 14.79
C ASP A 479 -21.97 -14.57 14.25
N SER A 480 -22.67 -15.27 15.16
CA SER A 480 -23.57 -16.37 14.81
C SER A 480 -24.68 -16.01 13.81
N LYS A 481 -24.97 -14.72 13.63
CA LYS A 481 -25.99 -14.21 12.71
C LYS A 481 -25.44 -13.90 11.33
N SER A 482 -24.12 -13.91 11.14
CA SER A 482 -23.49 -13.57 9.87
C SER A 482 -23.31 -14.81 9.00
N MET A 483 -23.52 -14.68 7.69
CA MET A 483 -23.15 -15.75 6.75
C MET A 483 -21.68 -16.15 6.82
N ALA A 484 -20.79 -15.23 7.20
CA ALA A 484 -19.38 -15.55 7.43
C ALA A 484 -19.21 -16.65 8.49
N TYR A 485 -20.06 -16.68 9.53
CA TYR A 485 -20.07 -17.72 10.55
C TYR A 485 -20.47 -19.07 9.95
N ASP A 486 -21.53 -19.11 9.14
CA ASP A 486 -21.99 -20.35 8.52
C ASP A 486 -20.99 -20.95 7.53
N VAL A 487 -20.41 -20.13 6.65
CA VAL A 487 -19.48 -20.63 5.61
C VAL A 487 -18.15 -21.13 6.18
N ASN A 488 -17.85 -20.83 7.45
CA ASN A 488 -16.65 -21.30 8.15
C ASN A 488 -16.90 -22.50 9.07
N LYS A 489 -18.12 -23.03 9.15
CA LYS A 489 -18.41 -24.26 9.91
C LYS A 489 -18.02 -25.50 9.14
N THR A 490 -17.46 -26.49 9.85
CA THR A 490 -17.24 -27.83 9.32
C THR A 490 -18.54 -28.47 8.83
N SER A 491 -19.67 -28.25 9.53
CA SER A 491 -20.99 -28.72 9.10
C SER A 491 -21.45 -28.15 7.76
N PHE A 492 -20.96 -26.97 7.38
CA PHE A 492 -21.18 -26.42 6.04
C PHE A 492 -20.24 -27.06 5.03
N TRP A 493 -18.96 -27.20 5.37
CA TRP A 493 -17.95 -27.84 4.52
C TRP A 493 -18.29 -29.30 4.18
N ASP A 494 -18.93 -30.01 5.10
CA ASP A 494 -19.37 -31.40 4.95
C ASP A 494 -20.65 -31.56 4.11
N LYS A 495 -21.35 -30.47 3.75
CA LYS A 495 -22.55 -30.57 2.91
C LYS A 495 -22.18 -31.10 1.53
N GLU A 496 -22.98 -32.03 1.04
CA GLU A 496 -22.85 -32.53 -0.32
C GLU A 496 -23.74 -31.73 -1.28
N THR A 497 -23.12 -31.10 -2.27
CA THR A 497 -23.80 -30.31 -3.30
C THR A 497 -23.28 -30.70 -4.67
N LYS A 498 -23.99 -30.32 -5.74
CA LYS A 498 -23.53 -30.53 -7.13
C LYS A 498 -22.08 -30.09 -7.29
N SER A 499 -21.26 -30.93 -7.91
CA SER A 499 -19.80 -30.77 -7.91
C SER A 499 -19.21 -30.21 -9.21
N ASN A 500 -19.95 -30.27 -10.31
CA ASN A 500 -19.60 -29.70 -11.61
C ASN A 500 -20.85 -29.34 -12.43
N THR A 501 -20.65 -28.67 -13.57
CA THR A 501 -21.75 -28.23 -14.46
C THR A 501 -22.22 -29.30 -15.46
N ALA A 502 -21.51 -30.43 -15.52
CA ALA A 502 -21.71 -31.46 -16.54
C ALA A 502 -22.33 -32.76 -16.00
N MET A 503 -22.34 -32.99 -14.69
CA MET A 503 -22.75 -34.24 -14.06
C MET A 503 -23.61 -34.00 -12.81
N ASP A 504 -24.61 -34.85 -12.58
CA ASP A 504 -25.40 -34.90 -11.33
C ASP A 504 -24.62 -35.51 -10.14
N LYS A 505 -23.29 -35.34 -10.11
CA LYS A 505 -22.44 -35.82 -9.01
C LYS A 505 -22.46 -34.80 -7.88
N THR A 506 -22.48 -35.30 -6.64
CA THR A 506 -22.31 -34.47 -5.44
C THR A 506 -20.93 -34.68 -4.84
N ALA A 507 -20.39 -33.62 -4.24
CA ALA A 507 -19.15 -33.67 -3.47
C ALA A 507 -19.30 -32.78 -2.23
N LYS A 508 -18.40 -32.89 -1.26
CA LYS A 508 -18.35 -31.94 -0.14
C LYS A 508 -18.10 -30.51 -0.63
N VAL A 509 -18.65 -29.50 0.03
CA VAL A 509 -18.40 -28.07 -0.30
C VAL A 509 -16.90 -27.77 -0.21
N ILE A 510 -16.26 -28.20 0.88
CA ILE A 510 -14.79 -28.23 0.99
C ILE A 510 -14.34 -29.65 1.31
N PRO A 511 -13.66 -30.34 0.37
CA PRO A 511 -13.16 -31.69 0.56
C PRO A 511 -12.21 -31.87 1.74
N ASP A 512 -12.16 -33.07 2.31
CA ASP A 512 -11.30 -33.36 3.46
C ASP A 512 -9.81 -33.23 3.14
N SER A 513 -9.39 -33.53 1.91
CA SER A 513 -8.02 -33.35 1.42
C SER A 513 -7.59 -31.88 1.36
N VAL A 514 -8.54 -30.95 1.23
CA VAL A 514 -8.29 -29.51 1.09
C VAL A 514 -8.20 -28.81 2.45
N ARG A 515 -8.98 -29.26 3.45
CA ARG A 515 -9.11 -28.61 4.77
C ARG A 515 -7.79 -28.34 5.50
N PRO A 516 -6.79 -29.25 5.50
CA PRO A 516 -5.51 -29.00 6.15
C PRO A 516 -4.73 -27.82 5.54
N TYR A 517 -5.03 -27.47 4.30
CA TYR A 517 -4.34 -26.44 3.53
C TYR A 517 -5.11 -25.12 3.45
N LEU A 518 -6.25 -24.99 4.15
CA LEU A 518 -6.97 -23.72 4.25
C LEU A 518 -6.23 -22.78 5.20
N ASN A 519 -5.70 -21.69 4.64
CA ASN A 519 -5.14 -20.60 5.42
C ASN A 519 -6.26 -19.73 6.00
N THR A 520 -6.09 -19.28 7.25
CA THR A 520 -6.87 -18.13 7.72
C THR A 520 -6.38 -16.92 6.95
N HIS A 521 -7.29 -16.26 6.25
CA HIS A 521 -6.97 -15.11 5.40
C HIS A 521 -7.73 -13.87 5.88
N ARG A 522 -7.16 -12.70 5.58
CA ARG A 522 -7.72 -11.40 5.90
C ARG A 522 -8.58 -10.89 4.74
N TRP A 523 -9.88 -11.12 4.83
CA TRP A 523 -10.87 -10.78 3.80
C TRP A 523 -11.33 -9.34 3.95
N TRP A 524 -11.01 -8.50 2.96
CA TRP A 524 -11.47 -7.12 2.89
C TRP A 524 -12.92 -7.00 2.43
N ASN A 525 -13.67 -6.10 3.06
CA ASN A 525 -15.03 -5.72 2.73
C ASN A 525 -15.05 -4.23 2.34
N GLU A 526 -15.66 -3.91 1.21
CA GLU A 526 -15.74 -2.54 0.73
C GLU A 526 -16.56 -1.64 1.66
N GLY A 527 -16.11 -0.40 1.81
CA GLY A 527 -16.84 0.64 2.54
C GLY A 527 -18.10 1.10 1.80
N ILE A 528 -19.01 1.71 2.54
CA ILE A 528 -20.27 2.27 2.05
C ILE A 528 -20.21 3.78 2.23
N ASN A 529 -20.46 4.52 1.17
CA ASN A 529 -20.66 5.97 1.26
C ASN A 529 -21.93 6.35 0.49
N ASN A 530 -23.00 6.62 1.23
CA ASN A 530 -24.23 7.16 0.67
C ASN A 530 -24.53 8.53 1.29
N THR A 531 -24.13 9.57 0.57
CA THR A 531 -24.32 10.97 0.98
C THR A 531 -25.78 11.41 0.99
N GLU A 532 -26.66 10.80 0.19
CA GLU A 532 -28.08 11.14 0.12
C GLU A 532 -28.87 10.65 1.35
N LEU A 533 -28.49 9.50 1.91
CA LEU A 533 -29.11 8.92 3.10
C LEU A 533 -28.34 9.21 4.40
N GLY A 534 -27.23 9.96 4.32
CA GLY A 534 -26.38 10.28 5.47
C GLY A 534 -25.75 9.05 6.14
N TYR A 535 -25.57 7.97 5.38
CA TYR A 535 -25.05 6.70 5.88
C TYR A 535 -23.66 6.44 5.31
N THR A 536 -22.70 6.23 6.22
CA THR A 536 -21.31 5.91 5.88
C THR A 536 -20.80 4.78 6.77
N GLN A 537 -20.16 3.80 6.17
CA GLN A 537 -19.43 2.74 6.85
C GLN A 537 -18.06 2.65 6.20
N ASP A 538 -17.00 2.82 6.98
CA ASP A 538 -15.64 2.60 6.47
C ASP A 538 -15.45 1.14 6.04
N ALA A 539 -14.55 0.91 5.09
CA ALA A 539 -14.14 -0.45 4.74
C ALA A 539 -13.54 -1.16 5.97
N TRP A 540 -13.72 -2.48 6.04
CA TRP A 540 -13.27 -3.29 7.18
C TRP A 540 -12.77 -4.66 6.70
N ALA A 541 -12.06 -5.39 7.55
CA ALA A 541 -11.58 -6.73 7.24
C ALA A 541 -12.16 -7.76 8.22
N THR A 542 -12.20 -9.01 7.79
CA THR A 542 -12.50 -10.15 8.65
C THR A 542 -11.48 -11.26 8.45
N GLU A 543 -11.14 -12.00 9.51
CA GLU A 543 -10.21 -13.13 9.43
C GLU A 543 -10.99 -14.44 9.40
N SER A 544 -10.92 -15.18 8.29
CA SER A 544 -11.61 -16.46 8.15
C SER A 544 -10.92 -17.38 7.15
N LYS A 545 -11.23 -18.68 7.20
CA LYS A 545 -10.66 -19.66 6.25
C LYS A 545 -11.37 -19.66 4.91
N ALA A 546 -12.67 -19.40 4.93
CA ALA A 546 -13.51 -19.27 3.74
C ALA A 546 -14.28 -17.95 3.81
N ALA A 547 -14.61 -17.42 2.64
CA ALA A 547 -15.52 -16.30 2.47
C ALA A 547 -16.33 -16.48 1.18
N ILE A 548 -17.27 -15.57 0.93
CA ILE A 548 -17.82 -15.39 -0.42
C ILE A 548 -17.10 -14.23 -1.09
N LEU A 549 -17.00 -14.24 -2.42
CA LEU A 549 -16.35 -13.17 -3.17
C LEU A 549 -16.89 -11.78 -2.80
N SER A 550 -15.99 -10.81 -2.72
CA SER A 550 -16.30 -9.39 -2.84
C SER A 550 -16.44 -9.02 -4.31
N TYR A 551 -17.00 -7.84 -4.57
CA TYR A 551 -17.08 -7.24 -5.89
C TYR A 551 -15.68 -6.97 -6.44
N THR A 552 -14.78 -6.49 -5.60
CA THR A 552 -13.38 -6.25 -6.00
C THR A 552 -12.72 -7.55 -6.47
N GLU A 553 -12.85 -8.63 -5.70
CA GLU A 553 -12.31 -9.94 -6.08
C GLU A 553 -12.96 -10.50 -7.36
N TYR A 554 -14.28 -10.40 -7.48
CA TYR A 554 -14.97 -10.83 -8.70
C TYR A 554 -14.52 -10.02 -9.92
N ARG A 555 -14.39 -8.69 -9.79
CA ARG A 555 -14.02 -7.81 -10.90
C ARG A 555 -12.60 -8.10 -11.40
N GLU A 556 -11.65 -8.33 -10.50
CA GLU A 556 -10.28 -8.73 -10.90
C GLU A 556 -10.23 -10.10 -11.59
N ASN A 557 -11.27 -10.92 -11.38
CA ASN A 557 -11.41 -12.27 -11.91
C ASN A 557 -12.58 -12.44 -12.88
N ILE A 558 -13.08 -11.34 -13.46
CA ILE A 558 -14.26 -11.35 -14.33
C ILE A 558 -14.02 -12.09 -15.66
N ASP A 559 -12.75 -12.26 -16.03
CA ASP A 559 -12.28 -13.07 -17.15
C ASP A 559 -12.16 -14.57 -16.80
N ARG A 560 -12.21 -14.91 -15.51
CA ARG A 560 -12.04 -16.27 -14.99
C ARG A 560 -13.34 -16.92 -14.56
N ILE A 561 -14.28 -16.13 -14.03
CA ILE A 561 -15.52 -16.64 -13.43
C ILE A 561 -16.68 -16.45 -14.40
N GLY A 562 -17.39 -17.54 -14.74
CA GLY A 562 -18.60 -17.48 -15.55
C GLY A 562 -19.75 -16.75 -14.84
N TYR A 563 -20.47 -15.86 -15.55
CA TYR A 563 -21.61 -15.13 -14.99
C TYR A 563 -22.97 -15.85 -15.11
N VAL A 564 -23.01 -17.02 -15.75
CA VAL A 564 -24.23 -17.83 -15.89
C VAL A 564 -24.09 -19.05 -14.98
N ASP A 565 -24.92 -19.14 -13.94
CA ASP A 565 -25.13 -20.43 -13.27
C ASP A 565 -26.20 -21.24 -14.00
N GLU A 566 -26.22 -22.56 -13.77
CA GLU A 566 -27.16 -23.50 -14.42
C GLU A 566 -28.65 -23.14 -14.21
N ASN A 567 -28.96 -22.32 -13.21
CA ASN A 567 -30.31 -21.99 -12.79
C ASN A 567 -30.71 -20.53 -13.13
N GLY A 568 -29.84 -19.76 -13.80
CA GLY A 568 -30.04 -18.34 -14.07
C GLY A 568 -30.10 -17.45 -12.80
N CYS A 569 -29.56 -17.93 -11.67
CA CYS A 569 -29.55 -17.21 -10.41
C CYS A 569 -28.31 -16.28 -10.32
N ALA A 570 -28.44 -15.19 -9.56
CA ALA A 570 -27.34 -14.25 -9.35
C ALA A 570 -26.42 -14.74 -8.22
N MET A 571 -25.11 -14.60 -8.38
CA MET A 571 -24.08 -14.90 -7.38
C MET A 571 -24.04 -13.81 -6.31
N LEU A 572 -24.13 -14.20 -5.04
CA LEU A 572 -24.09 -13.27 -3.92
C LEU A 572 -22.64 -12.84 -3.64
N THR A 573 -22.41 -11.55 -3.36
CA THR A 573 -21.12 -11.05 -2.88
C THR A 573 -21.21 -10.57 -1.44
N ARG A 574 -20.05 -10.43 -0.78
CA ARG A 574 -19.98 -9.79 0.55
C ARG A 574 -19.96 -8.25 0.48
N THR A 575 -19.93 -7.68 -0.74
CA THR A 575 -19.91 -6.23 -0.94
C THR A 575 -21.26 -5.62 -0.67
N ALA A 576 -21.26 -4.57 0.13
CA ALA A 576 -22.44 -3.82 0.44
C ALA A 576 -22.90 -2.91 -0.72
N ARG A 577 -24.20 -2.61 -0.79
CA ARG A 577 -24.76 -1.65 -1.75
C ARG A 577 -25.90 -0.84 -1.11
N TYR A 578 -26.07 0.41 -1.54
CA TYR A 578 -27.29 1.19 -1.34
C TYR A 578 -27.80 1.72 -2.68
N ASP A 579 -29.12 1.72 -2.88
CA ASP A 579 -29.79 2.30 -4.05
C ASP A 579 -30.50 3.61 -3.66
N SER A 580 -30.20 4.70 -4.37
CA SER A 580 -30.84 6.00 -4.22
C SER A 580 -32.25 6.07 -4.81
N THR A 581 -32.66 5.11 -5.62
CA THR A 581 -33.92 5.18 -6.40
C THR A 581 -35.13 4.55 -5.72
N SER A 582 -34.95 3.78 -4.64
CA SER A 582 -36.07 3.17 -3.92
C SER A 582 -36.58 4.13 -2.83
N VAL A 583 -37.79 4.66 -3.05
CA VAL A 583 -38.50 5.63 -2.17
C VAL A 583 -38.82 5.05 -0.77
N SER A 584 -38.44 3.80 -0.49
CA SER A 584 -38.66 3.08 0.77
C SER A 584 -37.36 2.61 1.46
N ALA A 585 -36.18 2.96 0.95
CA ALA A 585 -34.92 2.64 1.62
C ALA A 585 -34.71 3.59 2.80
N THR A 586 -35.22 3.22 3.97
CA THR A 586 -34.74 3.82 5.23
C THR A 586 -33.26 3.47 5.37
N ALA A 587 -32.46 4.38 5.97
CA ALA A 587 -31.02 4.22 6.19
C ALA A 587 -30.62 2.99 7.04
N THR A 588 -31.59 2.17 7.43
CA THR A 588 -31.52 1.15 8.47
C THR A 588 -31.39 -0.29 7.96
N ASN A 589 -31.44 -0.52 6.64
CA ASN A 589 -31.39 -1.88 6.09
C ASN A 589 -30.18 -2.09 5.17
N PRO A 590 -29.11 -2.77 5.65
CA PRO A 590 -27.95 -3.08 4.84
C PRO A 590 -28.30 -4.02 3.67
N GLN A 591 -27.89 -3.68 2.45
CA GLN A 591 -28.06 -4.54 1.27
C GLN A 591 -26.70 -4.99 0.74
N VAL A 592 -26.71 -6.08 -0.01
CA VAL A 592 -25.51 -6.72 -0.56
C VAL A 592 -25.63 -6.84 -2.08
N ALA A 593 -24.49 -6.77 -2.77
CA ALA A 593 -24.45 -6.90 -4.20
C ALA A 593 -24.62 -8.36 -4.62
N ALA A 594 -25.34 -8.55 -5.73
CA ALA A 594 -25.45 -9.83 -6.41
C ALA A 594 -25.06 -9.64 -7.87
N ILE A 595 -24.33 -10.59 -8.43
CA ILE A 595 -23.82 -10.58 -9.80
C ILE A 595 -24.68 -11.53 -10.64
N GLY A 596 -25.33 -11.03 -11.68
CA GLY A 596 -26.07 -11.88 -12.62
C GLY A 596 -26.20 -11.26 -14.00
N SER A 597 -26.64 -12.06 -14.95
CA SER A 597 -27.06 -11.59 -16.27
C SER A 597 -28.57 -11.34 -16.29
N SER A 598 -29.00 -10.29 -16.99
CA SER A 598 -30.40 -10.13 -17.38
C SER A 598 -30.50 -9.98 -18.89
N GLU A 599 -31.32 -10.81 -19.52
CA GLU A 599 -31.75 -10.59 -20.90
C GLU A 599 -32.77 -9.45 -20.92
N TYR A 600 -32.41 -8.31 -21.50
CA TYR A 600 -33.41 -7.31 -21.86
C TYR A 600 -34.07 -7.71 -23.18
N ALA A 601 -35.33 -7.33 -23.37
CA ALA A 601 -36.19 -7.64 -24.52
C ALA A 601 -35.68 -7.18 -25.92
N ALA A 602 -34.42 -6.77 -26.04
CA ALA A 602 -33.77 -6.30 -27.27
C ALA A 602 -32.48 -7.07 -27.62
N GLY A 603 -32.24 -8.27 -27.04
CA GLY A 603 -31.10 -9.11 -27.41
C GLY A 603 -29.73 -8.59 -26.94
N THR A 604 -29.71 -7.63 -26.02
CA THR A 604 -28.48 -7.15 -25.36
C THR A 604 -28.45 -7.69 -23.94
N THR A 605 -27.60 -8.68 -23.67
CA THR A 605 -27.32 -9.15 -22.31
C THR A 605 -26.68 -8.01 -21.53
N LYS A 606 -27.32 -7.54 -20.48
CA LYS A 606 -26.72 -6.58 -19.55
C LYS A 606 -26.39 -7.28 -18.25
N TYR A 607 -25.20 -7.02 -17.73
CA TYR A 607 -24.87 -7.27 -16.34
C TYR A 607 -25.86 -6.50 -15.48
N ARG A 608 -26.54 -7.19 -14.58
CA ARG A 608 -27.41 -6.54 -13.62
C ARG A 608 -26.98 -6.93 -12.24
N PHE A 609 -26.71 -5.89 -11.46
CA PHE A 609 -26.65 -6.02 -10.04
C PHE A 609 -28.03 -5.72 -9.49
N THR A 610 -28.68 -6.73 -8.94
CA THR A 610 -29.99 -6.61 -8.31
C THR A 610 -29.83 -6.29 -6.83
N GLN A 611 -30.58 -5.28 -6.37
CA GLN A 611 -30.93 -5.08 -4.97
C GLN A 611 -31.74 -6.29 -4.50
N ILE A 612 -31.55 -6.71 -3.25
CA ILE A 612 -32.49 -7.63 -2.61
C ILE A 612 -33.02 -6.95 -1.35
N GLY A 613 -34.12 -6.23 -1.54
CA GLY A 613 -34.83 -5.51 -0.50
C GLY A 613 -35.95 -6.37 0.12
N VAL A 614 -36.39 -5.96 1.31
CA VAL A 614 -37.48 -6.58 2.04
C VAL A 614 -38.78 -6.48 1.23
N THR A 615 -39.43 -7.60 0.94
CA THR A 615 -40.86 -7.56 0.59
C THR A 615 -41.63 -7.60 1.91
N ALA A 616 -42.35 -6.53 2.23
CA ALA A 616 -43.13 -6.43 3.47
C ALA A 616 -44.05 -7.66 3.65
N GLY A 617 -43.97 -8.33 4.80
CA GLY A 617 -44.95 -9.33 5.23
C GLY A 617 -44.64 -10.79 4.95
N LYS A 618 -43.39 -11.18 4.68
CA LYS A 618 -42.97 -12.59 4.81
C LYS A 618 -41.88 -12.71 5.86
N GLU A 619 -42.30 -13.07 7.08
CA GLU A 619 -41.47 -13.85 7.99
C GLU A 619 -40.92 -15.05 7.18
N THR A 620 -39.62 -15.05 6.88
CA THR A 620 -38.71 -16.11 7.32
C THR A 620 -37.33 -16.05 6.67
N THR A 621 -37.09 -15.42 5.51
CA THR A 621 -35.91 -15.86 4.73
C THR A 621 -35.36 -14.85 3.67
N TYR A 622 -34.35 -14.03 4.02
CA TYR A 622 -33.55 -13.14 3.13
C TYR A 622 -32.59 -13.87 2.15
N LEU A 623 -32.64 -13.62 0.83
CA LEU A 623 -31.57 -14.01 -0.14
C LEU A 623 -31.42 -15.52 -0.48
N TYR A 624 -32.48 -16.32 -0.34
CA TYR A 624 -32.41 -17.79 -0.39
C TYR A 624 -32.16 -18.36 -1.79
N TRP A 625 -32.38 -17.56 -2.84
CA TRP A 625 -32.30 -17.96 -4.25
C TRP A 625 -30.97 -17.60 -4.92
N HIS A 626 -29.92 -17.32 -4.14
CA HIS A 626 -28.64 -16.86 -4.66
C HIS A 626 -27.52 -17.88 -4.47
N SER A 627 -26.76 -18.02 -5.54
CA SER A 627 -25.56 -18.82 -5.65
C SER A 627 -24.44 -18.23 -4.80
N LYS A 628 -23.84 -19.02 -3.90
CA LYS A 628 -22.78 -18.55 -2.99
C LYS A 628 -21.41 -19.06 -3.48
N PRO A 629 -20.58 -18.21 -4.12
CA PRO A 629 -19.24 -18.59 -4.54
C PRO A 629 -18.33 -18.66 -3.33
N VAL A 630 -18.24 -19.84 -2.71
CA VAL A 630 -17.33 -20.03 -1.58
C VAL A 630 -15.91 -19.99 -2.11
N SER A 631 -15.10 -19.11 -1.54
CA SER A 631 -13.73 -18.87 -1.92
C SER A 631 -12.82 -18.99 -0.71
N PHE A 632 -11.58 -19.40 -0.95
CA PHE A 632 -10.57 -19.63 0.08
C PHE A 632 -9.17 -19.56 -0.53
N TYR A 633 -8.19 -19.42 0.37
CA TYR A 633 -6.78 -19.46 0.01
C TYR A 633 -6.18 -20.81 0.39
N LEU A 634 -5.54 -21.45 -0.60
CA LEU A 634 -4.79 -22.67 -0.42
C LEU A 634 -3.34 -22.33 -0.11
N ASN A 635 -2.84 -22.86 1.01
CA ASN A 635 -1.43 -22.74 1.40
C ASN A 635 -0.50 -23.13 0.23
N PRO A 636 0.65 -22.44 0.05
CA PRO A 636 1.65 -22.77 -0.96
C PRO A 636 2.00 -24.27 -1.12
N ASP A 637 1.88 -25.07 -0.06
CA ASP A 637 2.19 -26.49 -0.03
C ASP A 637 1.09 -27.40 -0.61
N PHE A 638 -0.12 -26.87 -0.89
CA PHE A 638 -1.26 -27.69 -1.36
C PHE A 638 -0.91 -28.46 -2.64
N PHE A 639 -0.54 -27.76 -3.71
CA PHE A 639 -0.21 -28.37 -5.00
C PHE A 639 1.08 -29.21 -4.97
N ALA A 640 1.88 -29.12 -3.90
CA ALA A 640 3.07 -29.95 -3.72
C ALA A 640 2.76 -31.29 -3.04
N ASN A 641 1.59 -31.44 -2.41
CA ASN A 641 1.24 -32.58 -1.56
C ASN A 641 -0.13 -33.22 -1.87
N VAL A 642 -0.98 -32.55 -2.64
CA VAL A 642 -2.32 -33.04 -3.01
C VAL A 642 -2.42 -33.16 -4.53
N ALA A 643 -2.73 -34.36 -5.02
CA ALA A 643 -3.06 -34.56 -6.42
C ALA A 643 -4.41 -33.91 -6.75
N VAL A 644 -4.48 -33.31 -7.93
CA VAL A 644 -5.70 -32.68 -8.46
C VAL A 644 -5.94 -33.22 -9.86
N ASP A 645 -7.21 -33.34 -10.23
CA ASP A 645 -7.64 -33.73 -11.56
C ASP A 645 -7.60 -32.51 -12.49
N PHE A 646 -7.07 -32.71 -13.70
CA PHE A 646 -6.99 -31.72 -14.76
C PHE A 646 -7.01 -32.39 -16.15
N THR A 647 -7.02 -31.58 -17.19
CA THR A 647 -7.02 -31.87 -18.62
C THR A 647 -6.01 -30.96 -19.30
N GLU A 648 -5.65 -31.25 -20.55
CA GLU A 648 -4.71 -30.42 -21.32
C GLU A 648 -5.19 -28.96 -21.52
N GLU A 649 -6.49 -28.71 -21.42
CA GLU A 649 -7.06 -27.36 -21.52
C GLU A 649 -6.78 -26.50 -20.28
N ASN A 650 -6.49 -27.11 -19.11
CA ASN A 650 -6.26 -26.45 -17.82
C ASN A 650 -4.86 -25.80 -17.73
N THR A 651 -4.48 -25.02 -18.75
CA THR A 651 -3.09 -24.56 -18.96
C THR A 651 -2.47 -23.76 -17.82
N GLU A 652 -3.22 -22.95 -17.08
CA GLU A 652 -2.69 -22.18 -15.94
C GLU A 652 -2.50 -23.06 -14.70
N VAL A 653 -3.41 -23.99 -14.45
CA VAL A 653 -3.26 -25.01 -13.40
C VAL A 653 -2.05 -25.87 -13.67
N ILE A 654 -1.87 -26.33 -14.92
CA ILE A 654 -0.70 -27.11 -15.34
C ILE A 654 0.60 -26.33 -15.08
N ALA A 655 0.63 -25.02 -15.33
CA ALA A 655 1.81 -24.20 -15.07
C ALA A 655 2.17 -24.19 -13.57
N ILE A 656 1.19 -24.03 -12.68
CA ILE A 656 1.40 -24.09 -11.23
C ILE A 656 1.86 -25.48 -10.79
N LEU A 657 1.21 -26.54 -11.28
CA LEU A 657 1.57 -27.92 -10.96
C LEU A 657 3.02 -28.22 -11.38
N ARG A 658 3.42 -27.81 -12.59
CA ARG A 658 4.81 -27.97 -13.06
C ARG A 658 5.82 -27.26 -12.16
N GLU A 659 5.49 -26.08 -11.66
CA GLU A 659 6.34 -25.36 -10.72
C GLU A 659 6.42 -26.08 -9.36
N LYS A 660 5.28 -26.42 -8.77
CA LYS A 660 5.19 -26.95 -7.40
C LYS A 660 5.63 -28.41 -7.27
N LEU A 661 5.54 -29.17 -8.36
CA LEU A 661 5.98 -30.57 -8.43
C LEU A 661 7.38 -30.72 -9.02
N ALA A 662 8.05 -29.62 -9.37
CA ALA A 662 9.38 -29.65 -9.95
C ALA A 662 10.37 -30.42 -9.07
N GLY A 663 11.09 -31.37 -9.68
CA GLY A 663 12.09 -32.20 -8.99
C GLY A 663 11.55 -33.47 -8.34
N LYS A 664 10.23 -33.69 -8.30
CA LYS A 664 9.66 -34.98 -7.90
C LYS A 664 9.92 -36.04 -8.98
N THR A 665 10.23 -37.24 -8.53
CA THR A 665 10.36 -38.43 -9.37
C THR A 665 9.00 -38.95 -9.81
N LYS A 666 8.99 -39.74 -10.88
CA LYS A 666 7.78 -40.44 -11.34
C LYS A 666 7.11 -41.27 -10.24
N VAL A 667 7.88 -41.96 -9.39
CA VAL A 667 7.35 -42.78 -8.29
C VAL A 667 6.64 -41.89 -7.26
N GLU A 668 7.26 -40.78 -6.86
CA GLU A 668 6.65 -39.84 -5.92
C GLU A 668 5.35 -39.24 -6.47
N LEU A 669 5.27 -38.97 -7.78
CA LEU A 669 4.06 -38.46 -8.41
C LEU A 669 2.92 -39.50 -8.46
N ILE A 670 3.24 -40.77 -8.71
CA ILE A 670 2.28 -41.88 -8.66
C ILE A 670 1.79 -42.09 -7.22
N ASP A 671 2.69 -42.06 -6.24
CA ASP A 671 2.36 -42.20 -4.82
C ASP A 671 1.47 -41.06 -4.32
N MET A 672 1.59 -39.86 -4.92
CA MET A 672 0.68 -38.74 -4.68
C MET A 672 -0.71 -38.92 -5.30
N GLY A 673 -0.86 -39.81 -6.28
CA GLY A 673 -2.14 -40.11 -6.94
C GLY A 673 -2.24 -39.69 -8.41
N TYR A 674 -1.17 -39.19 -9.04
CA TYR A 674 -1.19 -38.85 -10.46
C TYR A 674 -1.10 -40.09 -11.35
N SER A 675 -1.90 -40.14 -12.42
CA SER A 675 -1.81 -41.19 -13.43
C SER A 675 -0.61 -40.99 -14.35
N TYR A 676 -0.27 -42.03 -15.12
CA TYR A 676 0.76 -41.94 -16.15
C TYR A 676 0.47 -40.86 -17.21
N SER A 677 -0.79 -40.73 -17.61
CA SER A 677 -1.23 -39.70 -18.56
C SER A 677 -1.03 -38.31 -18.01
N ASP A 678 -1.34 -38.10 -16.72
CA ASP A 678 -1.15 -36.81 -16.05
C ASP A 678 0.35 -36.45 -15.98
N ILE A 679 1.20 -37.41 -15.62
CA ILE A 679 2.65 -37.21 -15.57
C ILE A 679 3.21 -36.90 -16.97
N LYS A 680 2.68 -37.53 -18.03
CA LYS A 680 3.08 -37.23 -19.41
C LYS A 680 2.75 -35.79 -19.81
N ILE A 681 1.62 -35.26 -19.36
CA ILE A 681 1.23 -33.85 -19.58
C ILE A 681 2.13 -32.92 -18.76
N LEU A 682 2.35 -33.21 -17.48
CA LEU A 682 3.12 -32.35 -16.57
C LEU A 682 4.61 -32.36 -16.91
N PHE A 683 5.20 -33.54 -17.03
CA PHE A 683 6.64 -33.77 -17.18
C PHE A 683 6.91 -34.88 -18.22
N PRO A 684 6.78 -34.58 -19.53
CA PRO A 684 6.91 -35.60 -20.59
C PRO A 684 8.25 -36.35 -20.54
N ALA A 685 9.34 -35.69 -20.10
CA ALA A 685 10.66 -36.29 -19.95
C ALA A 685 10.75 -37.36 -18.83
N LEU A 686 9.79 -37.43 -17.90
CA LEU A 686 9.74 -38.48 -16.87
C LEU A 686 9.04 -39.76 -17.38
N VAL A 687 8.38 -39.69 -18.54
CA VAL A 687 7.56 -40.77 -19.11
C VAL A 687 8.09 -41.20 -20.49
N SER A 688 9.18 -40.61 -20.97
CA SER A 688 9.58 -40.72 -22.38
C SER A 688 9.97 -42.11 -22.88
N ASP A 689 10.25 -43.12 -22.04
CA ASP A 689 10.99 -44.30 -22.55
C ASP A 689 10.65 -45.70 -21.99
N ILE A 690 9.54 -46.01 -21.28
CA ILE A 690 9.42 -47.37 -20.69
C ILE A 690 8.11 -48.15 -20.93
N ASN A 691 7.09 -47.67 -21.65
CA ASN A 691 5.83 -48.44 -21.81
C ASN A 691 5.33 -48.60 -23.24
N ASP A 692 6.19 -48.40 -24.24
CA ASP A 692 5.78 -48.37 -25.65
C ASP A 692 5.48 -49.77 -26.22
N VAL A 693 5.97 -50.81 -25.54
CA VAL A 693 5.68 -52.22 -25.86
C VAL A 693 5.26 -52.95 -24.59
N GLU A 694 4.08 -53.58 -24.61
CA GLU A 694 3.65 -54.50 -23.56
C GLU A 694 4.18 -55.91 -23.85
N MET A 695 4.66 -56.63 -22.83
CA MET A 695 5.07 -58.04 -22.93
C MET A 695 4.17 -58.93 -22.08
N TYR A 696 3.61 -59.99 -22.66
CA TYR A 696 2.68 -60.89 -21.98
C TYR A 696 2.73 -62.32 -22.53
N ASP A 697 1.97 -63.24 -21.93
CA ASP A 697 1.85 -64.66 -22.34
C ASP A 697 3.18 -65.41 -22.47
N PHE A 698 4.03 -65.25 -21.46
CA PHE A 698 5.30 -65.98 -21.40
C PHE A 698 5.07 -67.49 -21.28
N THR A 699 5.78 -68.27 -22.09
CA THR A 699 5.81 -69.74 -22.02
C THR A 699 7.24 -70.25 -22.18
N ALA A 700 7.54 -71.43 -21.61
CA ALA A 700 8.84 -72.07 -21.71
C ALA A 700 8.73 -73.50 -22.24
N THR A 701 9.58 -73.84 -23.22
CA THR A 701 9.72 -75.21 -23.73
C THR A 701 11.14 -75.71 -23.49
N ALA A 702 11.27 -76.85 -22.81
CA ALA A 702 12.56 -77.47 -22.54
C ALA A 702 13.14 -78.14 -23.80
N GLY A 703 14.43 -77.91 -24.06
CA GLY A 703 15.21 -78.55 -25.12
C GLY A 703 16.33 -79.44 -24.58
N GLU A 704 17.16 -79.95 -25.49
CA GLU A 704 18.31 -80.79 -25.12
C GLU A 704 19.45 -79.97 -24.49
N ASN A 705 20.27 -80.62 -23.65
CA ASN A 705 21.49 -80.06 -23.04
C ASN A 705 21.28 -78.77 -22.23
N GLY A 706 20.16 -78.67 -21.52
CA GLY A 706 19.88 -77.55 -20.62
C GLY A 706 19.39 -76.27 -21.33
N ASN A 707 19.04 -76.35 -22.62
CA ASN A 707 18.43 -75.24 -23.34
C ASN A 707 16.93 -75.11 -23.01
N TYR A 708 16.45 -73.90 -22.82
CA TYR A 708 15.03 -73.55 -22.70
C TYR A 708 14.69 -72.47 -23.71
N THR A 709 13.68 -72.73 -24.54
CA THR A 709 13.12 -71.72 -25.44
C THR A 709 11.96 -71.04 -24.75
N ILE A 710 12.07 -69.73 -24.58
CA ILE A 710 11.04 -68.87 -24.00
C ILE A 710 10.36 -68.13 -25.14
N THR A 711 9.03 -68.10 -25.12
CA THR A 711 8.24 -67.28 -26.05
C THR A 711 7.33 -66.35 -25.27
N TYR A 712 7.04 -65.18 -25.83
CA TYR A 712 6.13 -64.20 -25.26
C TYR A 712 5.51 -63.36 -26.38
N MET A 713 4.35 -62.78 -26.11
CA MET A 713 3.71 -61.81 -26.98
C MET A 713 4.19 -60.41 -26.64
N CYS A 714 4.36 -59.58 -27.67
CA CYS A 714 4.68 -58.17 -27.57
C CYS A 714 3.68 -57.35 -28.38
N GLU A 715 3.20 -56.24 -27.83
CA GLU A 715 2.21 -55.38 -28.47
C GLU A 715 2.61 -53.91 -28.35
N ASN A 716 2.54 -53.17 -29.44
CA ASN A 716 2.84 -51.75 -29.47
C ASN A 716 1.66 -50.94 -28.92
N THR A 717 1.91 -50.22 -27.82
CA THR A 717 0.92 -49.41 -27.11
C THR A 717 0.90 -47.95 -27.57
N THR A 718 1.69 -47.62 -28.59
CA THR A 718 1.84 -46.27 -29.15
C THR A 718 1.15 -46.12 -30.50
N ASP A 719 1.00 -44.86 -30.95
CA ASP A 719 0.35 -44.51 -32.23
C ASP A 719 1.32 -44.53 -33.44
N SER A 720 2.58 -44.91 -33.24
CA SER A 720 3.61 -44.99 -34.29
C SER A 720 4.25 -46.36 -34.37
N ASP A 721 4.77 -46.75 -35.54
CA ASP A 721 5.52 -48.01 -35.68
C ASP A 721 6.77 -48.00 -34.79
N ILE A 722 7.01 -49.11 -34.10
CA ILE A 722 8.16 -49.30 -33.20
C ILE A 722 9.03 -50.42 -33.70
N THR A 723 10.35 -50.24 -33.65
CA THR A 723 11.33 -51.30 -33.99
C THR A 723 12.27 -51.55 -32.82
N PHE A 724 12.46 -52.81 -32.43
CA PHE A 724 13.31 -53.19 -31.30
C PHE A 724 13.94 -54.58 -31.45
N LYS A 725 14.91 -54.92 -30.59
CA LYS A 725 15.42 -56.29 -30.43
C LYS A 725 15.08 -56.89 -29.06
N PRO A 726 14.58 -58.13 -29.01
CA PRO A 726 14.52 -58.91 -27.78
C PRO A 726 15.92 -59.14 -27.18
N LEU A 727 16.03 -58.89 -25.87
CA LEU A 727 17.20 -59.21 -25.06
C LEU A 727 16.74 -59.97 -23.81
N ALA A 728 17.46 -61.01 -23.43
CA ALA A 728 17.19 -61.75 -22.21
C ALA A 728 18.46 -62.15 -21.46
N ALA A 729 18.37 -62.25 -20.14
CA ALA A 729 19.46 -62.73 -19.30
C ALA A 729 18.91 -63.71 -18.25
N ALA A 730 19.55 -64.88 -18.13
CA ALA A 730 19.18 -65.92 -17.20
C ALA A 730 20.13 -65.94 -15.99
N TYR A 731 19.58 -65.96 -14.79
CA TYR A 731 20.32 -65.92 -13.52
C TYR A 731 19.96 -67.13 -12.66
N ALA A 732 20.97 -67.72 -12.01
CA ALA A 732 20.82 -68.71 -10.95
C ALA A 732 21.53 -68.19 -9.70
N ASP A 733 20.85 -68.14 -8.56
CA ASP A 733 21.40 -67.59 -7.31
C ASP A 733 22.08 -66.21 -7.49
N LEU A 734 21.46 -65.35 -8.31
CA LEU A 734 21.96 -64.01 -8.68
C LEU A 734 23.24 -63.98 -9.54
N ALA A 735 23.78 -65.13 -9.94
CA ALA A 735 24.86 -65.22 -10.92
C ALA A 735 24.30 -65.36 -12.34
N LEU A 736 24.82 -64.57 -13.28
CA LEU A 736 24.47 -64.68 -14.71
C LEU A 736 24.94 -66.05 -15.23
N VAL A 737 24.02 -66.82 -15.79
CA VAL A 737 24.27 -68.15 -16.34
C VAL A 737 24.34 -68.11 -17.87
N ASP A 738 23.46 -67.33 -18.50
CA ASP A 738 23.44 -67.13 -19.95
C ASP A 738 22.77 -65.81 -20.31
N SER A 739 23.03 -65.31 -21.52
CA SER A 739 22.41 -64.12 -22.08
C SER A 739 22.12 -64.29 -23.56
N TYR A 740 20.97 -63.80 -23.99
CA TYR A 740 20.52 -63.84 -25.38
C TYR A 740 20.28 -62.43 -25.90
N LEU A 741 20.79 -62.16 -27.11
CA LEU A 741 20.46 -60.97 -27.90
C LEU A 741 19.99 -61.42 -29.27
N ALA A 742 18.79 -60.98 -29.68
CA ALA A 742 18.26 -61.31 -30.98
C ALA A 742 19.13 -60.74 -32.12
N THR A 743 19.27 -61.51 -33.20
CA THR A 743 20.02 -61.06 -34.39
C THR A 743 19.18 -60.16 -35.30
N GLU A 744 17.86 -60.31 -35.30
CA GLU A 744 16.91 -59.58 -36.14
C GLU A 744 16.07 -58.60 -35.32
N ASP A 745 15.64 -57.51 -35.97
CA ASP A 745 14.71 -56.53 -35.40
C ASP A 745 13.26 -56.99 -35.54
N ILE A 746 12.43 -56.63 -34.56
CA ILE A 746 10.97 -56.77 -34.60
C ILE A 746 10.38 -55.38 -34.77
N THR A 747 9.65 -55.15 -35.87
CA THR A 747 8.84 -53.95 -36.06
C THR A 747 7.37 -54.24 -35.73
N LEU A 748 6.77 -53.49 -34.82
CA LEU A 748 5.36 -53.56 -34.44
C LEU A 748 4.61 -52.31 -34.89
N LYS A 749 3.49 -52.49 -35.60
CA LYS A 749 2.55 -51.39 -35.85
C LYS A 749 1.69 -51.12 -34.61
N PRO A 750 1.08 -49.93 -34.48
CA PRO A 750 0.15 -49.61 -33.39
C PRO A 750 -0.89 -50.72 -33.16
N GLY A 751 -0.96 -51.25 -31.93
CA GLY A 751 -1.87 -52.32 -31.54
C GLY A 751 -1.65 -53.67 -32.22
N GLU A 752 -0.51 -53.90 -32.88
CA GLU A 752 -0.18 -55.19 -33.51
C GLU A 752 0.54 -56.10 -32.50
N PRO A 753 -0.06 -57.24 -32.10
CA PRO A 753 0.63 -58.23 -31.30
C PRO A 753 1.55 -59.10 -32.17
N LYS A 754 2.80 -59.32 -31.76
CA LYS A 754 3.71 -60.32 -32.34
C LYS A 754 4.33 -61.20 -31.28
N MET A 755 4.66 -62.42 -31.68
CA MET A 755 5.38 -63.34 -30.84
C MET A 755 6.88 -63.11 -30.97
N ALA A 756 7.56 -62.94 -29.84
CA ALA A 756 9.01 -62.96 -29.72
C ALA A 756 9.46 -64.26 -29.06
N SER A 757 10.66 -64.72 -29.39
CA SER A 757 11.23 -65.92 -28.77
C SER A 757 12.74 -65.79 -28.59
N PHE A 758 13.25 -66.43 -27.54
CA PHE A 758 14.68 -66.55 -27.29
C PHE A 758 15.00 -67.89 -26.65
N THR A 759 16.25 -68.33 -26.76
CA THR A 759 16.72 -69.56 -26.10
C THR A 759 17.86 -69.22 -25.14
N VAL A 760 17.76 -69.72 -23.92
CA VAL A 760 18.81 -69.63 -22.89
C VAL A 760 19.25 -71.02 -22.46
N ASN A 761 20.55 -71.20 -22.22
CA ASN A 761 21.14 -72.44 -21.73
C ASN A 761 21.44 -72.33 -20.22
N ILE A 762 20.76 -73.14 -19.42
CA ILE A 762 20.97 -73.16 -17.95
C ILE A 762 21.97 -74.25 -17.52
N GLY A 763 22.59 -74.95 -18.46
CA GLY A 763 23.55 -76.02 -18.23
C GLY A 763 22.96 -77.16 -17.40
N THR A 764 23.58 -77.45 -16.26
CA THR A 764 23.16 -78.49 -15.30
C THR A 764 22.34 -77.95 -14.13
N LYS A 765 21.97 -76.65 -14.16
CA LYS A 765 21.18 -76.01 -13.11
C LYS A 765 19.71 -76.45 -13.14
N THR A 766 19.03 -76.35 -12.01
CA THR A 766 17.61 -76.72 -11.88
C THR A 766 16.72 -75.53 -12.23
N ALA A 767 15.67 -75.76 -13.03
CA ALA A 767 14.75 -74.71 -13.48
C ALA A 767 14.03 -73.98 -12.34
N SER A 768 13.91 -74.60 -11.15
CA SER A 768 13.32 -74.00 -9.94
C SER A 768 14.03 -72.73 -9.47
N ASP A 769 15.32 -72.59 -9.82
CA ASP A 769 16.21 -71.58 -9.26
C ASP A 769 16.62 -70.53 -10.31
N ILE A 770 15.98 -70.54 -11.50
CA ILE A 770 16.31 -69.66 -12.62
C ILE A 770 15.34 -68.49 -12.70
N LEU A 771 15.88 -67.28 -12.59
CA LEU A 771 15.21 -66.02 -12.93
C LEU A 771 15.66 -65.57 -14.31
N ILE A 772 14.71 -65.32 -15.21
CA ILE A 772 14.94 -64.73 -16.52
C ILE A 772 14.48 -63.28 -16.49
N LYS A 773 15.38 -62.36 -16.82
CA LYS A 773 15.06 -60.95 -17.04
C LYS A 773 14.93 -60.71 -18.53
N THR A 774 13.75 -60.33 -19.00
CA THR A 774 13.45 -60.03 -20.42
C THR A 774 13.34 -58.54 -20.64
N PHE A 775 13.91 -58.06 -21.75
CA PHE A 775 13.96 -56.65 -22.13
C PHE A 775 13.58 -56.47 -23.61
N VAL A 776 12.91 -55.36 -23.90
CA VAL A 776 12.62 -54.87 -25.25
C VAL A 776 13.49 -53.63 -25.43
N TRP A 777 14.46 -53.67 -26.35
CA TRP A 777 15.52 -52.67 -26.44
C TRP A 777 15.60 -52.05 -27.84
N ASN A 778 15.62 -50.73 -27.94
CA ASN A 778 15.99 -50.04 -29.18
C ASN A 778 17.51 -49.99 -29.30
N ILE A 779 18.09 -50.73 -30.26
CA ILE A 779 19.55 -50.84 -30.40
C ILE A 779 20.18 -49.56 -30.95
N GLU A 780 19.46 -48.78 -31.77
CA GLU A 780 19.99 -47.53 -32.33
C GLU A 780 20.13 -46.45 -31.25
N GLU A 781 19.16 -46.39 -30.33
CA GLU A 781 19.11 -45.40 -29.25
C GLU A 781 19.71 -45.89 -27.94
N VAL A 782 19.99 -47.20 -27.84
CA VAL A 782 20.54 -47.86 -26.66
C VAL A 782 19.67 -47.64 -25.41
N MET A 783 18.35 -47.65 -25.56
CA MET A 783 17.40 -47.48 -24.45
C MET A 783 16.34 -48.60 -24.42
N PRO A 784 15.92 -49.06 -23.21
CA PRO A 784 14.76 -49.95 -23.09
C PRO A 784 13.50 -49.20 -23.53
N ILE A 785 12.51 -49.90 -24.09
CA ILE A 785 11.22 -49.32 -24.50
C ILE A 785 10.01 -50.01 -23.86
N ALA A 786 10.26 -51.02 -23.02
CA ALA A 786 9.30 -51.71 -22.17
C ALA A 786 9.91 -51.92 -20.77
N PRO A 787 9.11 -52.12 -19.71
CA PRO A 787 9.63 -52.49 -18.41
C PRO A 787 10.30 -53.86 -18.50
N CYS A 788 11.34 -54.09 -17.69
CA CYS A 788 11.94 -55.42 -17.59
C CYS A 788 10.93 -56.42 -17.01
N ALA A 789 10.69 -57.52 -17.73
CA ALA A 789 9.86 -58.61 -17.23
C ALA A 789 10.73 -59.64 -16.50
N ASP A 790 10.46 -59.80 -15.20
CA ASP A 790 11.07 -60.81 -14.35
C ASP A 790 10.24 -62.09 -14.41
N VAL A 791 10.81 -63.15 -14.98
CA VAL A 791 10.12 -64.40 -15.27
C VAL A 791 10.85 -65.57 -14.62
N TYR A 792 10.21 -66.22 -13.66
CA TYR A 792 10.79 -67.40 -13.03
C TYR A 792 10.55 -68.62 -13.93
N LEU A 793 11.62 -69.32 -14.33
CA LEU A 793 11.50 -70.45 -15.25
C LEU A 793 10.61 -71.57 -14.66
N ALA A 794 10.65 -71.71 -13.32
CA ALA A 794 9.80 -72.62 -12.55
C ALA A 794 8.30 -72.38 -12.72
N THR A 795 7.89 -71.13 -12.93
CA THR A 795 6.46 -70.75 -13.04
C THR A 795 5.94 -70.86 -14.46
N LEU A 796 6.81 -70.98 -15.46
CA LEU A 796 6.45 -71.14 -16.87
C LEU A 796 6.23 -72.61 -17.27
N GLY A 797 6.74 -73.55 -16.48
CA GLY A 797 6.61 -74.98 -16.74
C GLY A 797 5.52 -75.61 -15.90
N ASN A 798 4.29 -75.71 -16.44
CA ASN A 798 3.37 -76.84 -16.31
C ASN A 798 2.00 -76.48 -16.93
N GLU A 799 1.75 -76.89 -18.18
CA GLU A 799 0.94 -78.06 -18.52
C GLU A 799 1.28 -78.49 -19.97
N PRO A 800 1.14 -79.79 -20.32
CA PRO A 800 1.40 -80.33 -21.66
C PRO A 800 0.49 -79.80 -22.76
#